data_AF-A0A1F3QS82-F1
#
_entry.id   AF-A0A1F3QS82-F1
#
_cell.length_a   1.000
_cell.length_b   1.000
_cell.length_c   1.000
_cell.angle_alpha   90.00
_cell.angle_beta   90.00
_cell.angle_gamma   90.00
#
_symmetry.space_group_name_H-M   'P 1'
#
loop_
_entity.id
_entity.type
_entity.pdbx_description
1 polymer ?
#
loop_
_entity_poly.entity_id
_entity_poly.type
_entity_poly.pdbx_seq_one_letter_code
_entity_poly.pdbx_strand_id
1 'polypeptide(L)'
;MIKTTKILITLFLWITFSLNAKSSTISNGFEALQIHDYFKAKHFFYKALKKQPAAAGYGLSVIYSKNNNPFYNLDSALYYSKISVDAFWATTSEKQKLKIQTLGVDSNSICLQRTVVDEICFKYAEGLNTIESYNHFIDNNTEAIQLNQAIKNRNEIAFEITKKINTSIAYQTFAITYPNAEQINEVNNRYEQQLFKEYTNSNTVESNLKFIHDYPTSFYVKQAEENVYEIFNQHKTVEEYYSFVKKYPSNPFVAKSWRNIYNLSTQIKTPQNIKKFLTQFPDYPFKEELDEDFILANTKYYKIRKGDLWGFVDEQLQEVIPINYSWVGDFSEGAAAVRLNEKVGFINKKNTPVIPFEYDDAEAFVNGLAIVSKDEKFGLINRSGEIIVSIMYDEIGEINHTFISIELNGKYGFIDRKGNLKVGLQFESVGDFNNGIAYVKQNGLYGIIDTNLFYVVKPKYQWIDNLENTFIRVKEKDFYGVIDAKGEYIVQPIYTQISEIENGLALVVKDNLYGFMNEQGELKIPIQIPYQEGVLNWGLFSNRGYARIFTGDKFGLIDTQGLKFVHALFEDVGEVSNQLIAIKRKGKWGYCDFDTKLKIPYNFDAVAAFYKGVAIVKSEEKYGLIDEKGSYLFEQKYESIEWIKKDYLLVQLDRNYGIINLKNEIILPLNYTKIEFTSDETMLMLYLEDEFSYKKIEEIFKK
;
A
#
# COMPACT_ATOMS: atom_id res chain seq x y z
N MET A 1 -27.08 47.50 21.17
CA MET A 1 -27.41 48.01 22.52
C MET A 1 -26.27 48.92 22.99
N ILE A 2 -26.28 50.17 22.53
CA ILE A 2 -25.22 51.17 22.78
C ILE A 2 -25.93 52.49 23.08
N LYS A 3 -25.48 53.13 24.17
CA LYS A 3 -26.02 54.35 24.77
C LYS A 3 -26.05 55.50 23.76
N THR A 4 -27.24 56.02 23.50
CA THR A 4 -27.50 57.29 22.81
C THR A 4 -27.02 58.46 23.68
N THR A 5 -25.86 59.03 23.35
CA THR A 5 -25.42 60.32 23.87
C THR A 5 -26.04 61.42 23.00
N LYS A 6 -27.17 61.97 23.45
CA LYS A 6 -27.76 63.21 22.91
C LYS A 6 -26.76 64.35 23.14
N ILE A 7 -26.13 64.84 22.08
CA ILE A 7 -25.44 66.13 22.13
C ILE A 7 -26.51 67.21 21.93
N LEU A 8 -26.94 67.80 23.06
CA LEU A 8 -27.67 69.06 23.09
C LEU A 8 -26.70 70.17 22.63
N ILE A 9 -26.96 70.79 21.47
CA ILE A 9 -26.44 72.13 21.16
C ILE A 9 -27.62 73.07 21.01
N THR A 10 -28.10 73.55 22.16
CA THR A 10 -28.85 74.80 22.26
C THR A 10 -28.23 75.57 23.41
N LEU A 11 -27.16 76.31 23.11
CA LEU A 11 -26.66 77.38 23.98
C LEU A 11 -26.79 78.69 23.20
N PHE A 12 -28.04 79.18 23.07
CA PHE A 12 -28.26 80.59 22.76
C PHE A 12 -28.09 81.35 24.08
N LEU A 13 -26.90 81.89 24.32
CA LEU A 13 -26.65 82.81 25.41
C LEU A 13 -27.44 84.09 25.10
N TRP A 14 -28.58 84.26 25.76
CA TRP A 14 -29.38 85.47 25.72
C TRP A 14 -28.63 86.57 26.47
N ILE A 15 -27.97 87.44 25.73
CA ILE A 15 -27.52 88.73 26.25
C ILE A 15 -28.37 89.80 25.58
N THR A 16 -29.33 90.35 26.33
CA THR A 16 -30.04 91.56 25.96
C THR A 16 -29.08 92.75 26.06
N PHE A 17 -28.67 93.33 24.94
CA PHE A 17 -27.95 94.61 24.90
C PHE A 17 -28.88 95.72 24.42
N SER A 18 -28.99 96.77 25.24
CA SER A 18 -29.64 98.04 24.93
C SER A 18 -28.83 98.85 23.91
N LEU A 19 -29.53 99.35 22.89
CA LEU A 19 -29.02 100.18 21.79
C LEU A 19 -28.40 101.51 22.26
N ASN A 20 -27.21 101.82 21.72
CA ASN A 20 -26.94 103.12 21.08
C ASN A 20 -25.59 103.09 20.33
N ALA A 21 -25.60 102.60 19.09
CA ALA A 21 -24.53 102.81 18.12
C ALA A 21 -25.16 103.09 16.74
N LYS A 22 -24.63 104.06 15.99
CA LYS A 22 -25.08 104.36 14.61
C LYS A 22 -25.15 103.07 13.79
N SER A 23 -26.37 102.73 13.37
CA SER A 23 -26.68 101.56 12.53
C SER A 23 -25.72 101.48 11.35
N SER A 24 -24.95 100.39 11.28
CA SER A 24 -24.06 100.09 10.16
C SER A 24 -24.65 98.98 9.31
N THR A 25 -24.33 98.91 8.01
CA THR A 25 -24.87 97.90 7.09
C THR A 25 -24.72 96.48 7.62
N ILE A 26 -23.64 96.19 8.34
CA ILE A 26 -23.41 94.87 8.96
C ILE A 26 -24.31 94.64 10.19
N SER A 27 -24.53 95.66 11.05
CA SER A 27 -25.45 95.60 12.21
C SER A 27 -26.88 95.28 11.76
N ASN A 28 -27.36 95.98 10.73
CA ASN A 28 -28.71 95.76 10.18
C ASN A 28 -28.88 94.34 9.61
N GLY A 29 -27.78 93.75 9.11
CA GLY A 29 -27.77 92.36 8.64
C GLY A 29 -28.00 91.37 9.78
N PHE A 30 -27.30 91.54 10.90
CA PHE A 30 -27.46 90.67 12.07
C PHE A 30 -28.78 90.89 12.81
N GLU A 31 -29.26 92.13 12.94
CA GLU A 31 -30.60 92.43 13.48
C GLU A 31 -31.70 91.74 12.67
N ALA A 32 -31.63 91.80 11.33
CA ALA A 32 -32.56 91.10 10.45
C ALA A 32 -32.44 89.57 10.57
N LEU A 33 -31.21 89.04 10.71
CA LEU A 33 -30.97 87.61 10.89
C LEU A 33 -31.57 87.09 12.21
N GLN A 34 -31.53 87.89 13.28
CA GLN A 34 -32.06 87.54 14.60
C GLN A 34 -33.58 87.38 14.61
N ILE A 35 -34.30 88.19 13.84
CA ILE A 35 -35.77 88.10 13.68
C ILE A 35 -36.20 87.19 12.52
N HIS A 36 -35.27 86.43 11.93
CA HIS A 36 -35.49 85.52 10.79
C HIS A 36 -35.97 86.22 9.49
N ASP A 37 -35.68 87.51 9.31
CA ASP A 37 -35.88 88.22 8.03
C ASP A 37 -34.69 87.95 7.10
N TYR A 38 -34.67 86.75 6.52
CA TYR A 38 -33.55 86.26 5.72
C TYR A 38 -33.32 87.07 4.43
N PHE A 39 -34.37 87.63 3.82
CA PHE A 39 -34.25 88.44 2.60
C PHE A 39 -33.49 89.74 2.88
N LYS A 40 -33.88 90.43 3.96
CA LYS A 40 -33.24 91.67 4.39
C LYS A 40 -31.84 91.42 4.93
N ALA A 41 -31.65 90.36 5.71
CA ALA A 41 -30.34 89.95 6.21
C ALA A 41 -29.37 89.65 5.06
N LYS A 42 -29.79 88.83 4.09
CA LYS A 42 -29.02 88.49 2.89
C LYS A 42 -28.62 89.75 2.10
N HIS A 43 -29.57 90.64 1.81
CA HIS A 43 -29.28 91.89 1.10
C HIS A 43 -28.18 92.71 1.79
N PHE A 44 -28.28 92.88 3.11
CA PHE A 44 -27.30 93.65 3.86
C PHE A 44 -25.93 92.98 3.92
N PHE A 45 -25.87 91.66 4.11
CA PHE A 45 -24.59 90.95 4.10
C PHE A 45 -23.91 90.98 2.72
N TYR A 46 -24.64 90.83 1.61
CA TYR A 46 -24.07 90.99 0.27
C TYR A 46 -23.47 92.39 0.05
N LYS A 47 -24.19 93.43 0.47
CA LYS A 47 -23.70 94.82 0.38
C LYS A 47 -22.46 95.05 1.25
N ALA A 48 -22.36 94.35 2.38
CA ALA A 48 -21.23 94.45 3.31
C ALA A 48 -20.02 93.58 2.91
N LEU A 49 -20.21 92.55 2.08
CA LEU A 49 -19.21 91.51 1.79
C LEU A 49 -17.86 92.05 1.31
N LYS A 50 -17.86 93.07 0.42
CA LYS A 50 -16.61 93.65 -0.08
C LYS A 50 -15.81 94.42 0.97
N LYS A 51 -16.48 95.03 1.95
CA LYS A 51 -15.85 95.91 2.96
C LYS A 51 -15.59 95.23 4.30
N GLN A 52 -16.44 94.26 4.66
CA GLN A 52 -16.37 93.51 5.91
C GLN A 52 -16.58 92.01 5.63
N PRO A 53 -15.68 91.37 4.84
CA PRO A 53 -15.85 90.00 4.35
C PRO A 53 -15.96 88.96 5.46
N ALA A 54 -15.25 89.12 6.58
CA ALA A 54 -15.34 88.20 7.71
C ALA A 54 -16.78 88.14 8.29
N ALA A 55 -17.31 89.27 8.76
CA ALA A 55 -18.64 89.30 9.35
C ALA A 55 -19.77 89.07 8.34
N ALA A 56 -19.63 89.56 7.11
CA ALA A 56 -20.63 89.34 6.07
C ALA A 56 -20.63 87.89 5.57
N GLY A 57 -19.46 87.27 5.42
CA GLY A 57 -19.31 85.85 5.09
C GLY A 57 -19.91 84.96 6.18
N TYR A 58 -19.64 85.27 7.45
CA TYR A 58 -20.27 84.59 8.59
C TYR A 58 -21.80 84.66 8.49
N GLY A 59 -22.37 85.86 8.37
CA GLY A 59 -23.82 86.05 8.27
C GLY A 59 -24.45 85.33 7.07
N LEU A 60 -23.82 85.39 5.89
CA LEU A 60 -24.28 84.66 4.71
C LEU A 60 -24.21 83.14 4.92
N SER A 61 -23.13 82.63 5.51
CA SER A 61 -23.01 81.18 5.77
C SER A 61 -24.13 80.66 6.69
N VAL A 62 -24.53 81.44 7.70
CA VAL A 62 -25.65 81.11 8.60
C VAL A 62 -26.99 81.10 7.86
N ILE A 63 -27.20 82.01 6.90
CA ILE A 63 -28.41 82.02 6.07
C ILE A 63 -28.43 80.78 5.17
N TYR A 64 -27.33 80.53 4.45
CA TYR A 64 -27.26 79.47 3.46
C TYR A 64 -27.27 78.06 4.08
N SER A 65 -26.86 77.89 5.34
CA SER A 65 -26.82 76.58 6.02
C SER A 65 -28.15 76.16 6.66
N LYS A 66 -29.14 77.06 6.77
CA LYS A 66 -30.44 76.77 7.41
C LYS A 66 -31.46 76.22 6.42
N ASN A 67 -31.87 74.95 6.57
CA ASN A 67 -32.80 74.30 5.63
C ASN A 67 -34.25 74.84 5.65
N ASN A 68 -34.61 75.67 6.62
CA ASN A 68 -35.95 76.25 6.79
C ASN A 68 -36.11 77.64 6.17
N ASN A 69 -35.30 77.98 5.16
CA ASN A 69 -35.38 79.26 4.45
C ASN A 69 -35.12 79.10 2.94
N PRO A 70 -35.65 80.01 2.09
CA PRO A 70 -35.61 79.84 0.63
C PRO A 70 -34.22 80.00 0.01
N PHE A 71 -33.21 80.36 0.80
CA PHE A 71 -31.83 80.48 0.34
C PHE A 71 -30.97 79.30 0.72
N TYR A 72 -31.49 78.24 1.35
CA TYR A 72 -30.68 77.07 1.71
C TYR A 72 -29.89 76.54 0.50
N ASN A 73 -28.56 76.54 0.61
CA ASN A 73 -27.66 76.04 -0.42
C ASN A 73 -26.30 75.76 0.21
N LEU A 74 -25.91 74.48 0.25
CA LEU A 74 -24.72 74.03 0.98
C LEU A 74 -23.43 74.55 0.38
N ASP A 75 -23.31 74.59 -0.96
CA ASP A 75 -22.13 75.12 -1.64
C ASP A 75 -21.93 76.60 -1.33
N SER A 76 -23.01 77.37 -1.31
CA SER A 76 -22.99 78.78 -0.92
C SER A 76 -22.65 78.94 0.56
N ALA A 77 -23.21 78.10 1.43
CA ALA A 77 -22.87 78.11 2.86
C ALA A 77 -21.38 77.85 3.06
N LEU A 78 -20.85 76.85 2.36
CA LEU A 78 -19.45 76.46 2.37
C LEU A 78 -18.55 77.58 1.86
N TYR A 79 -18.88 78.13 0.69
CA TYR A 79 -18.16 79.23 0.06
C TYR A 79 -18.05 80.45 0.97
N TYR A 80 -19.18 80.91 1.53
CA TYR A 80 -19.17 82.08 2.42
C TYR A 80 -18.52 81.80 3.78
N SER A 81 -18.59 80.56 4.28
CA SER A 81 -17.84 80.19 5.49
C SER A 81 -16.32 80.22 5.27
N LYS A 82 -15.81 79.75 4.11
CA LYS A 82 -14.38 79.88 3.74
C LYS A 82 -13.96 81.34 3.68
N ILE A 83 -14.71 82.16 2.94
CA ILE A 83 -14.47 83.61 2.88
C ILE A 83 -14.42 84.22 4.29
N SER A 84 -15.33 83.82 5.17
CA SER A 84 -15.38 84.32 6.53
C SER A 84 -14.10 84.00 7.32
N VAL A 85 -13.67 82.73 7.29
CA VAL A 85 -12.47 82.24 7.98
C VAL A 85 -11.22 82.92 7.42
N ASP A 86 -11.03 82.86 6.10
CA ASP A 86 -9.85 83.40 5.43
C ASP A 86 -9.73 84.91 5.66
N ALA A 87 -10.83 85.64 5.48
CA ALA A 87 -10.82 87.08 5.67
C ALA A 87 -10.58 87.50 7.13
N PHE A 88 -11.09 86.73 8.10
CA PHE A 88 -10.90 87.02 9.51
C PHE A 88 -9.41 86.96 9.91
N TRP A 89 -8.69 85.94 9.43
CA TRP A 89 -7.28 85.76 9.74
C TRP A 89 -6.33 86.58 8.85
N ALA A 90 -6.63 86.70 7.56
CA ALA A 90 -5.71 87.31 6.60
C ALA A 90 -5.88 88.83 6.43
N THR A 91 -7.10 89.37 6.55
CA THR A 91 -7.40 90.75 6.08
C THR A 91 -8.15 91.63 7.09
N THR A 92 -8.70 91.05 8.16
CA THR A 92 -9.49 91.81 9.14
C THR A 92 -8.57 92.39 10.23
N SER A 93 -8.53 93.72 10.36
CA SER A 93 -7.73 94.41 11.40
C SER A 93 -8.27 94.16 12.82
N GLU A 94 -7.41 94.24 13.84
CA GLU A 94 -7.79 94.07 15.26
C GLU A 94 -8.93 95.00 15.70
N LYS A 95 -8.93 96.26 15.23
CA LYS A 95 -10.01 97.22 15.49
C LYS A 95 -11.35 96.75 14.91
N GLN A 96 -11.34 96.12 13.73
CA GLN A 96 -12.54 95.57 13.12
C GLN A 96 -13.00 94.30 13.82
N LYS A 97 -12.08 93.43 14.24
CA LYS A 97 -12.38 92.22 15.04
C LYS A 97 -13.13 92.57 16.32
N LEU A 98 -12.64 93.55 17.10
CA LEU A 98 -13.33 94.04 18.30
C LEU A 98 -14.74 94.56 18.01
N LYS A 99 -14.94 95.21 16.84
CA LYS A 99 -16.25 95.74 16.45
C LYS A 99 -17.23 94.63 16.10
N ILE A 100 -16.82 93.64 15.31
CA ILE A 100 -17.72 92.54 14.92
C ILE A 100 -17.97 91.57 16.07
N GLN A 101 -17.07 91.50 17.06
CA GLN A 101 -17.28 90.74 18.30
C GLN A 101 -18.50 91.25 19.08
N THR A 102 -18.77 92.55 19.08
CA THR A 102 -20.01 93.11 19.68
C THR A 102 -21.29 92.64 18.99
N LEU A 103 -21.19 92.10 17.77
CA LEU A 103 -22.30 91.53 17.00
C LEU A 103 -22.38 90.00 17.15
N GLY A 104 -21.61 89.42 18.08
CA GLY A 104 -21.52 87.97 18.29
C GLY A 104 -20.62 87.24 17.29
N VAL A 105 -19.77 87.97 16.55
CA VAL A 105 -18.83 87.40 15.58
C VAL A 105 -17.38 87.57 16.05
N ASP A 106 -16.79 86.48 16.53
CA ASP A 106 -15.38 86.33 16.88
C ASP A 106 -14.74 85.08 16.24
N SER A 107 -13.47 84.81 16.55
CA SER A 107 -12.75 83.64 16.03
C SER A 107 -13.46 82.32 16.33
N ASN A 108 -14.03 82.18 17.53
CA ASN A 108 -14.69 80.95 17.96
C ASN A 108 -15.99 80.75 17.20
N SER A 109 -16.81 81.79 17.08
CA SER A 109 -18.06 81.73 16.34
C SER A 109 -17.85 81.43 14.85
N ILE A 110 -16.82 82.03 14.22
CA ILE A 110 -16.49 81.80 12.80
C ILE A 110 -16.03 80.37 12.58
N CYS A 111 -15.10 79.86 13.41
CA CYS A 111 -14.65 78.47 13.33
C CYS A 111 -15.80 77.50 13.63
N LEU A 112 -16.63 77.77 14.65
CA LEU A 112 -17.78 76.94 14.98
C LEU A 112 -18.78 76.89 13.81
N GLN A 113 -19.07 78.03 13.19
CA GLN A 113 -19.97 78.07 12.04
C GLN A 113 -19.38 77.33 10.83
N ARG A 114 -18.07 77.40 10.62
CA ARG A 114 -17.39 76.58 9.61
C ARG A 114 -17.59 75.09 9.90
N THR A 115 -17.36 74.66 11.13
CA THR A 115 -17.60 73.27 11.57
C THR A 115 -19.06 72.84 11.39
N VAL A 116 -20.03 73.70 11.70
CA VAL A 116 -21.46 73.43 11.49
C VAL A 116 -21.76 73.23 10.00
N VAL A 117 -21.22 74.09 9.12
CA VAL A 117 -21.40 73.94 7.68
C VAL A 117 -20.76 72.65 7.18
N ASP A 118 -19.55 72.32 7.63
CA ASP A 118 -18.89 71.05 7.31
C ASP A 118 -19.72 69.84 7.77
N GLU A 119 -20.27 69.88 8.97
CA GLU A 119 -21.13 68.81 9.50
C GLU A 119 -22.42 68.64 8.68
N ILE A 120 -23.07 69.73 8.29
CA ILE A 120 -24.27 69.67 7.45
C ILE A 120 -23.93 69.13 6.05
N CYS A 121 -22.81 69.54 5.46
CA CYS A 121 -22.36 69.01 4.17
C CYS A 121 -22.05 67.51 4.27
N PHE A 122 -21.41 67.08 5.36
CA PHE A 122 -21.15 65.66 5.61
C PHE A 122 -22.45 64.87 5.78
N LYS A 123 -23.40 65.37 6.57
CA LYS A 123 -24.72 64.74 6.76
C LYS A 123 -25.52 64.66 5.46
N TYR A 124 -25.38 65.64 4.58
CA TYR A 124 -25.96 65.60 3.25
C TYR A 124 -25.34 64.48 2.39
N ALA A 125 -24.01 64.38 2.37
CA ALA A 125 -23.31 63.29 1.69
C ALA A 125 -23.67 61.91 2.29
N GLU A 126 -23.85 61.82 3.61
CA GLU A 126 -24.30 60.62 4.31
C GLU A 126 -25.75 60.24 3.99
N GLY A 127 -26.63 61.22 3.81
CA GLY A 127 -28.01 60.99 3.40
C GLY A 127 -28.15 60.45 1.97
N LEU A 128 -27.27 60.91 1.06
CA LEU A 128 -27.22 60.40 -0.32
C LEU A 128 -26.49 59.05 -0.40
N ASN A 129 -25.42 58.88 0.38
CA ASN A 129 -24.64 57.65 0.50
C ASN A 129 -24.12 57.12 -0.85
N THR A 130 -23.56 58.01 -1.69
CA THR A 130 -23.00 57.69 -3.02
C THR A 130 -21.52 58.05 -3.10
N ILE A 131 -20.79 57.44 -4.05
CA ILE A 131 -19.37 57.77 -4.28
C ILE A 131 -19.24 59.24 -4.68
N GLU A 132 -20.13 59.73 -5.54
CA GLU A 132 -20.17 61.10 -6.06
C GLU A 132 -20.42 62.11 -4.94
N SER A 133 -21.37 61.84 -4.04
CA SER A 133 -21.68 62.74 -2.92
C SER A 133 -20.52 62.83 -1.93
N TYR A 134 -19.84 61.72 -1.63
CA TYR A 134 -18.66 61.75 -0.77
C TYR A 134 -17.45 62.37 -1.44
N ASN A 135 -17.20 62.11 -2.74
CA ASN A 135 -16.14 62.80 -3.48
C ASN A 135 -16.37 64.32 -3.49
N HIS A 136 -17.60 64.76 -3.75
CA HIS A 136 -17.95 66.19 -3.67
C HIS A 136 -17.64 66.78 -2.30
N PHE A 137 -17.93 66.08 -1.21
CA PHE A 137 -17.56 66.53 0.15
C PHE A 137 -16.04 66.54 0.35
N ILE A 138 -15.33 65.46 -0.02
CA ILE A 138 -13.88 65.31 0.15
C ILE A 138 -13.12 66.42 -0.59
N ASP A 139 -13.54 66.73 -1.82
CA ASP A 139 -12.88 67.72 -2.68
C ASP A 139 -13.13 69.16 -2.18
N ASN A 140 -14.32 69.43 -1.63
CA ASN A 140 -14.71 70.79 -1.24
C ASN A 140 -14.47 71.10 0.25
N ASN A 141 -14.38 70.09 1.12
CA ASN A 141 -14.29 70.22 2.58
C ASN A 141 -12.97 69.65 3.14
N THR A 142 -11.85 70.00 2.53
CA THR A 142 -10.50 69.45 2.82
C THR A 142 -9.99 69.66 4.25
N GLU A 143 -10.59 70.57 5.03
CA GLU A 143 -10.20 70.85 6.42
C GLU A 143 -11.24 70.35 7.44
N ALA A 144 -12.29 69.66 6.98
CA ALA A 144 -13.35 69.17 7.86
C ALA A 144 -12.85 68.03 8.76
N ILE A 145 -13.30 68.02 10.02
CA ILE A 145 -13.02 66.95 10.99
C ILE A 145 -13.52 65.58 10.47
N GLN A 146 -14.59 65.58 9.67
CA GLN A 146 -15.23 64.40 9.12
C GLN A 146 -14.54 63.86 7.85
N LEU A 147 -13.47 64.50 7.35
CA LEU A 147 -12.83 64.13 6.08
C LEU A 147 -12.42 62.64 6.01
N ASN A 148 -11.74 62.15 7.06
CA ASN A 148 -11.31 60.75 7.12
C ASN A 148 -12.52 59.78 7.15
N GLN A 149 -13.60 60.16 7.82
CA GLN A 149 -14.82 59.36 7.84
C GLN A 149 -15.51 59.36 6.47
N ALA A 150 -15.53 60.48 5.75
CA ALA A 150 -16.07 60.56 4.40
C ALA A 150 -15.28 59.69 3.40
N ILE A 151 -13.95 59.71 3.49
CA ILE A 151 -13.06 58.83 2.71
C ILE A 151 -13.37 57.36 3.02
N LYS A 152 -13.53 57.02 4.30
CA LYS A 152 -13.88 55.66 4.74
C LYS A 152 -15.22 55.21 4.17
N ASN A 153 -16.28 56.00 4.33
CA ASN A 153 -17.61 55.66 3.82
C ASN A 153 -17.62 55.48 2.29
N ARG A 154 -16.94 56.37 1.56
CA ARG A 154 -16.79 56.24 0.10
C ARG A 154 -16.09 54.94 -0.28
N ASN A 155 -14.97 54.64 0.36
CA ASN A 155 -14.18 53.44 0.05
C ASN A 155 -14.99 52.16 0.37
N GLU A 156 -15.77 52.16 1.45
CA GLU A 156 -16.69 51.07 1.78
C GLU A 156 -17.75 50.84 0.69
N ILE A 157 -18.40 51.90 0.20
CA ILE A 157 -19.38 51.79 -0.91
C ILE A 157 -18.71 51.25 -2.18
N ALA A 158 -17.57 51.83 -2.55
CA ALA A 158 -16.82 51.38 -3.71
C ALA A 158 -16.43 49.90 -3.59
N PHE A 159 -16.06 49.46 -2.38
CA PHE A 159 -15.69 48.07 -2.15
C PHE A 159 -16.91 47.13 -2.24
N GLU A 160 -18.07 47.52 -1.72
CA GLU A 160 -19.31 46.74 -1.89
C GLU A 160 -19.72 46.60 -3.37
N ILE A 161 -19.54 47.65 -4.17
CA ILE A 161 -19.78 47.59 -5.62
C ILE A 161 -18.79 46.62 -6.28
N THR A 162 -17.51 46.72 -5.95
CA THR A 162 -16.46 45.82 -6.47
C THR A 162 -16.75 44.36 -6.11
N LYS A 163 -17.17 44.08 -4.87
CA LYS A 163 -17.57 42.73 -4.44
C LYS A 163 -18.78 42.19 -5.18
N LYS A 164 -19.70 43.05 -5.63
CA LYS A 164 -20.85 42.63 -6.46
C LYS A 164 -20.45 42.29 -7.89
N ILE A 165 -19.50 43.03 -8.47
CA ILE A 165 -18.97 42.74 -9.81
C ILE A 165 -18.11 41.47 -9.77
N ASN A 166 -17.26 41.34 -8.74
CA ASN A 166 -16.45 40.17 -8.43
C ASN A 166 -15.61 39.65 -9.62
N THR A 167 -14.91 40.53 -10.32
CA THR A 167 -13.95 40.19 -11.37
C THR A 167 -12.55 40.67 -11.01
N SER A 168 -11.50 40.05 -11.56
CA SER A 168 -10.12 40.49 -11.32
C SER A 168 -9.92 41.96 -11.72
N ILE A 169 -10.46 42.36 -12.88
CA ILE A 169 -10.42 43.73 -13.39
C ILE A 169 -11.08 44.71 -12.42
N ALA A 170 -12.23 44.36 -11.82
CA ALA A 170 -12.91 45.23 -10.86
C ALA A 170 -12.08 45.45 -9.60
N TYR A 171 -11.50 44.37 -9.04
CA TYR A 171 -10.62 44.49 -7.86
C TYR A 171 -9.33 45.26 -8.18
N GLN A 172 -8.73 45.05 -9.36
CA GLN A 172 -7.57 45.83 -9.81
C GLN A 172 -7.91 47.32 -9.94
N THR A 173 -9.06 47.64 -10.54
CA THR A 173 -9.54 49.02 -10.68
C THR A 173 -9.73 49.68 -9.32
N PHE A 174 -10.31 48.96 -8.34
CA PHE A 174 -10.44 49.45 -6.97
C PHE A 174 -9.06 49.74 -6.37
N ALA A 175 -8.11 48.80 -6.47
CA ALA A 175 -6.79 48.95 -5.87
C ALA A 175 -6.01 50.16 -6.43
N ILE A 176 -6.15 50.43 -7.74
CA ILE A 176 -5.56 51.60 -8.39
C ILE A 176 -6.25 52.89 -7.95
N THR A 177 -7.59 52.87 -7.83
CA THR A 177 -8.38 54.07 -7.52
C THR A 177 -8.27 54.46 -6.04
N TYR A 178 -8.17 53.47 -5.14
CA TYR A 178 -8.18 53.65 -3.69
C TYR A 178 -7.01 52.91 -3.00
N PRO A 179 -5.75 53.23 -3.31
CA PRO A 179 -4.58 52.46 -2.85
C PRO A 179 -4.38 52.49 -1.33
N ASN A 180 -4.93 53.50 -0.65
CA ASN A 180 -4.82 53.68 0.81
C ASN A 180 -6.11 53.27 1.56
N ALA A 181 -7.04 52.56 0.92
CA ALA A 181 -8.25 52.08 1.59
C ALA A 181 -7.94 51.02 2.65
N GLU A 182 -8.70 51.00 3.76
CA GLU A 182 -8.56 49.96 4.81
C GLU A 182 -8.77 48.54 4.23
N GLN A 183 -9.57 48.41 3.17
CA GLN A 183 -9.92 47.16 2.51
C GLN A 183 -8.86 46.67 1.50
N ILE A 184 -7.77 47.40 1.28
CA ILE A 184 -6.83 47.14 0.17
C ILE A 184 -6.23 45.73 0.22
N ASN A 185 -5.93 45.21 1.41
CA ASN A 185 -5.41 43.86 1.58
C ASN A 185 -6.44 42.79 1.19
N GLU A 186 -7.72 42.99 1.56
CA GLU A 186 -8.79 42.08 1.14
C GLU A 186 -9.03 42.14 -0.36
N VAL A 187 -8.98 43.35 -0.94
CA VAL A 187 -9.09 43.56 -2.39
C VAL A 187 -7.99 42.82 -3.15
N ASN A 188 -6.73 42.93 -2.71
CA ASN A 188 -5.61 42.24 -3.35
C ASN A 188 -5.76 40.71 -3.27
N ASN A 189 -6.20 40.19 -2.12
CA ASN A 189 -6.46 38.76 -1.95
C ASN A 189 -7.58 38.26 -2.90
N ARG A 190 -8.69 39.02 -2.99
CA ARG A 190 -9.83 38.71 -3.87
C ARG A 190 -9.46 38.85 -5.34
N TYR A 191 -8.62 39.85 -5.68
CA TYR A 191 -8.05 40.01 -7.00
C TYR A 191 -7.31 38.76 -7.44
N GLU A 192 -6.32 38.30 -6.64
CA GLU A 192 -5.54 37.12 -6.99
C GLU A 192 -6.42 35.86 -7.11
N GLN A 193 -7.38 35.70 -6.20
CA GLN A 193 -8.32 34.58 -6.23
C GLN A 193 -9.15 34.57 -7.52
N GLN A 194 -9.71 35.71 -7.89
CA GLN A 194 -10.60 35.81 -9.03
C GLN A 194 -9.83 35.76 -10.34
N LEU A 195 -8.62 36.34 -10.38
CA LEU A 195 -7.69 36.23 -11.50
C LEU A 195 -7.35 34.76 -11.78
N PHE A 196 -7.01 34.00 -10.75
CA PHE A 196 -6.73 32.57 -10.90
C PHE A 196 -7.95 31.80 -11.45
N LYS A 197 -9.15 32.05 -10.90
CA LYS A 197 -10.39 31.43 -11.38
C LYS A 197 -10.68 31.75 -12.84
N GLU A 198 -10.54 33.01 -13.23
CA GLU A 198 -10.78 33.47 -14.60
C GLU A 198 -9.80 32.82 -15.59
N TYR A 199 -8.51 32.73 -15.23
CA TYR A 199 -7.52 32.03 -16.04
C TYR A 199 -7.84 30.54 -16.17
N THR A 200 -8.23 29.89 -15.08
CA THR A 200 -8.38 28.42 -15.02
C THR A 200 -9.79 27.90 -15.29
N ASN A 201 -10.72 28.77 -15.67
CA ASN A 201 -12.14 28.45 -15.87
C ASN A 201 -12.38 27.35 -16.92
N SER A 202 -11.51 27.22 -17.94
CA SER A 202 -11.62 26.15 -18.94
C SER A 202 -11.22 24.77 -18.42
N ASN A 203 -10.62 24.70 -17.22
CA ASN A 203 -10.10 23.47 -16.61
C ASN A 203 -9.17 22.67 -17.54
N THR A 204 -8.30 23.37 -18.28
CA THR A 204 -7.34 22.78 -19.22
C THR A 204 -5.91 22.85 -18.71
N VAL A 205 -5.02 22.02 -19.23
CA VAL A 205 -3.59 22.11 -18.89
C VAL A 205 -3.02 23.44 -19.37
N GLU A 206 -3.37 23.86 -20.58
CA GLU A 206 -2.89 25.08 -21.24
C GLU A 206 -3.24 26.33 -20.43
N SER A 207 -4.47 26.40 -19.92
CA SER A 207 -4.93 27.54 -19.10
C SER A 207 -4.18 27.68 -17.79
N ASN A 208 -3.89 26.55 -17.12
CA ASN A 208 -3.12 26.55 -15.87
C ASN A 208 -1.64 26.90 -16.12
N LEU A 209 -1.03 26.35 -17.18
CA LEU A 209 0.33 26.70 -17.58
C LEU A 209 0.46 28.19 -17.94
N LYS A 210 -0.54 28.75 -18.63
CA LYS A 210 -0.58 30.17 -18.94
C LYS A 210 -0.62 31.02 -17.67
N PHE A 211 -1.40 30.64 -16.66
CA PHE A 211 -1.42 31.34 -15.38
C PHE A 211 -0.05 31.29 -14.67
N ILE A 212 0.60 30.12 -14.62
CA ILE A 212 1.94 29.96 -14.01
C ILE A 212 2.97 30.85 -14.71
N HIS A 213 2.92 30.92 -16.05
CA HIS A 213 3.81 31.76 -16.84
C HIS A 213 3.56 33.26 -16.60
N ASP A 214 2.30 33.68 -16.64
CA ASP A 214 1.94 35.10 -16.58
C ASP A 214 2.03 35.65 -15.12
N TYR A 215 1.90 34.80 -14.09
CA TYR A 215 1.93 35.17 -12.67
C TYR A 215 2.77 34.23 -11.79
N PRO A 216 4.09 34.12 -12.02
CA PRO A 216 4.95 33.11 -11.37
C PRO A 216 5.15 33.30 -9.85
N THR A 217 4.81 34.47 -9.32
CA THR A 217 4.90 34.78 -7.88
C THR A 217 3.55 34.71 -7.16
N SER A 218 2.46 34.34 -7.85
CA SER A 218 1.13 34.28 -7.24
C SER A 218 1.04 33.15 -6.22
N PHE A 219 0.26 33.37 -5.16
CA PHE A 219 -0.06 32.34 -4.17
C PHE A 219 -0.71 31.09 -4.80
N TYR A 220 -1.40 31.24 -5.94
CA TYR A 220 -2.12 30.15 -6.62
C TYR A 220 -1.26 29.33 -7.59
N VAL A 221 0.03 29.65 -7.77
CA VAL A 221 0.92 28.88 -8.68
C VAL A 221 0.93 27.39 -8.32
N LYS A 222 1.05 27.06 -7.02
CA LYS A 222 1.03 25.66 -6.57
C LYS A 222 -0.28 24.95 -6.91
N GLN A 223 -1.42 25.66 -6.78
CA GLN A 223 -2.73 25.11 -7.14
C GLN A 223 -2.85 24.90 -8.65
N ALA A 224 -2.32 25.82 -9.46
CA ALA A 224 -2.27 25.67 -10.91
C ALA A 224 -1.40 24.45 -11.31
N GLU A 225 -0.26 24.26 -10.65
CA GLU A 225 0.63 23.10 -10.87
C GLU A 225 -0.03 21.78 -10.50
N GLU A 226 -0.81 21.76 -9.41
CA GLU A 226 -1.62 20.61 -9.00
C GLU A 226 -2.73 20.32 -10.01
N ASN A 227 -3.44 21.35 -10.50
CA ASN A 227 -4.44 21.17 -11.54
C ASN A 227 -3.83 20.54 -12.80
N VAL A 228 -2.65 20.99 -13.23
CA VAL A 228 -1.93 20.38 -14.37
C VAL A 228 -1.63 18.90 -14.09
N TYR A 229 -1.20 18.56 -12.88
CA TYR A 229 -0.94 17.18 -12.48
C TYR A 229 -2.20 16.30 -12.50
N GLU A 230 -3.30 16.76 -11.89
CA GLU A 230 -4.55 15.99 -11.80
C GLU A 230 -5.22 15.82 -13.16
N ILE A 231 -5.26 16.88 -13.99
CA ILE A 231 -5.83 16.81 -15.34
C ILE A 231 -5.03 15.84 -16.22
N PHE A 232 -3.69 15.84 -16.10
CA PHE A 232 -2.84 14.99 -16.94
C PHE A 232 -2.90 13.51 -16.54
N ASN A 233 -3.14 13.21 -15.25
CA ASN A 233 -3.07 11.85 -14.71
C ASN A 233 -4.45 11.32 -14.26
N GLN A 234 -5.49 11.57 -15.07
CA GLN A 234 -6.87 11.27 -14.73
C GLN A 234 -7.12 9.76 -14.51
N HIS A 235 -6.47 8.90 -15.28
CA HIS A 235 -6.64 7.44 -15.19
C HIS A 235 -5.57 6.78 -14.30
N LYS A 236 -4.57 7.56 -13.85
CA LYS A 236 -3.51 7.12 -12.94
C LYS A 236 -2.69 5.95 -13.48
N THR A 237 -2.44 5.94 -14.79
CA THR A 237 -1.63 4.88 -15.44
C THR A 237 -0.14 5.19 -15.41
N VAL A 238 0.69 4.17 -15.62
CA VAL A 238 2.15 4.32 -15.72
C VAL A 238 2.52 5.24 -16.89
N GLU A 239 1.82 5.11 -18.03
CA GLU A 239 2.07 5.88 -19.24
C GLU A 239 1.75 7.37 -19.05
N GLU A 240 0.65 7.69 -18.35
CA GLU A 240 0.27 9.06 -18.01
C GLU A 240 1.32 9.70 -17.09
N TYR A 241 1.65 9.05 -15.98
CA TYR A 241 2.65 9.59 -15.05
C TYR A 241 4.01 9.78 -15.72
N TYR A 242 4.45 8.84 -16.56
CA TYR A 242 5.72 8.96 -17.25
C TYR A 242 5.71 10.11 -18.26
N SER A 243 4.62 10.25 -19.02
CA SER A 243 4.45 11.36 -19.97
C SER A 243 4.41 12.72 -19.26
N PHE A 244 3.78 12.79 -18.08
CA PHE A 244 3.76 13.98 -17.23
C PHE A 244 5.17 14.39 -16.82
N VAL A 245 5.95 13.45 -16.29
CA VAL A 245 7.34 13.67 -15.88
C VAL A 245 8.18 14.20 -17.03
N LYS A 246 8.02 13.63 -18.24
CA LYS A 246 8.77 14.05 -19.42
C LYS A 246 8.36 15.42 -19.93
N LYS A 247 7.07 15.76 -19.87
CA LYS A 247 6.53 17.03 -20.38
C LYS A 247 6.71 18.20 -19.41
N TYR A 248 6.64 17.95 -18.11
CA TYR A 248 6.69 18.99 -17.06
C TYR A 248 7.74 18.68 -15.97
N PRO A 249 9.03 18.57 -16.31
CA PRO A 249 10.08 18.10 -15.38
C PRO A 249 10.31 19.02 -14.18
N SER A 250 9.91 20.30 -14.25
CA SER A 250 10.02 21.27 -13.15
C SER A 250 8.81 21.30 -12.22
N ASN A 251 7.73 20.61 -12.55
CA ASN A 251 6.52 20.62 -11.72
C ASN A 251 6.78 19.88 -10.39
N PRO A 252 6.32 20.40 -9.24
CA PRO A 252 6.60 19.79 -7.92
C PRO A 252 6.04 18.38 -7.74
N PHE A 253 5.07 17.96 -8.56
CA PHE A 253 4.48 16.62 -8.51
C PHE A 253 5.27 15.56 -9.32
N VAL A 254 6.41 15.90 -9.92
CA VAL A 254 7.27 14.95 -10.64
C VAL A 254 7.78 13.83 -9.73
N ALA A 255 8.20 14.17 -8.49
CA ALA A 255 8.63 13.19 -7.50
C ALA A 255 7.51 12.18 -7.16
N LYS A 256 6.29 12.68 -6.95
CA LYS A 256 5.09 11.86 -6.70
C LYS A 256 4.78 10.94 -7.88
N SER A 257 4.87 11.47 -9.11
CA SER A 257 4.65 10.72 -10.35
C SER A 257 5.62 9.57 -10.49
N TRP A 258 6.91 9.81 -10.25
CA TRP A 258 7.93 8.74 -10.27
C TRP A 258 7.63 7.62 -9.29
N ARG A 259 7.28 7.95 -8.04
CA ARG A 259 6.91 6.94 -7.04
C ARG A 259 5.65 6.18 -7.42
N ASN A 260 4.66 6.85 -8.04
CA ASN A 260 3.48 6.16 -8.56
C ASN A 260 3.83 5.19 -9.70
N ILE A 261 4.69 5.58 -10.65
CA ILE A 261 5.19 4.70 -11.72
C ILE A 261 5.87 3.48 -11.09
N TYR A 262 6.75 3.68 -10.11
CA TYR A 262 7.42 2.59 -9.41
C TYR A 262 6.42 1.65 -8.74
N ASN A 263 5.55 2.16 -7.87
CA ASN A 263 4.56 1.36 -7.13
C ASN A 263 3.62 0.57 -8.06
N LEU A 264 3.17 1.17 -9.16
CA LEU A 264 2.33 0.50 -10.15
C LEU A 264 3.10 -0.56 -10.94
N SER A 265 4.37 -0.33 -11.24
CA SER A 265 5.22 -1.25 -12.00
C SER A 265 5.77 -2.40 -11.14
N THR A 266 5.84 -2.24 -9.81
CA THR A 266 6.45 -3.18 -8.87
C THR A 266 5.51 -3.63 -7.74
N GLN A 267 4.22 -3.82 -8.04
CA GLN A 267 3.25 -4.37 -7.08
C GLN A 267 3.73 -5.67 -6.41
N ILE A 268 4.44 -6.50 -7.18
CA ILE A 268 5.21 -7.64 -6.70
C ILE A 268 6.67 -7.20 -6.53
N LYS A 269 7.10 -6.95 -5.29
CA LYS A 269 8.46 -6.51 -4.94
C LYS A 269 9.46 -7.67 -4.96
N THR A 270 9.75 -8.18 -6.16
CA THR A 270 10.82 -9.16 -6.38
C THR A 270 12.06 -8.51 -6.99
N PRO A 271 13.27 -9.08 -6.80
CA PRO A 271 14.49 -8.56 -7.42
C PRO A 271 14.37 -8.42 -8.94
N GLN A 272 13.71 -9.38 -9.61
CA GLN A 272 13.49 -9.37 -11.05
C GLN A 272 12.61 -8.20 -11.49
N ASN A 273 11.51 -7.93 -10.78
CA ASN A 273 10.60 -6.83 -11.12
C ASN A 273 11.25 -5.46 -10.89
N ILE A 274 12.02 -5.30 -9.80
CA ILE A 274 12.77 -4.07 -9.54
C ILE A 274 13.81 -3.84 -10.65
N LYS A 275 14.54 -4.88 -11.07
CA LYS A 275 15.49 -4.80 -12.19
C LYS A 275 14.81 -4.47 -13.52
N LYS A 276 13.64 -5.08 -13.78
CA LYS A 276 12.83 -4.79 -14.98
C LYS A 276 12.35 -3.34 -14.98
N PHE A 277 11.90 -2.83 -13.84
CA PHE A 277 11.51 -1.44 -13.66
C PHE A 277 12.65 -0.47 -14.03
N LEU A 278 13.86 -0.68 -13.49
CA LEU A 278 15.03 0.15 -13.83
C LEU A 278 15.38 0.10 -15.32
N THR A 279 15.19 -1.05 -15.96
CA THR A 279 15.42 -1.20 -17.40
C THR A 279 14.42 -0.37 -18.21
N GLN A 280 13.17 -0.30 -17.76
CA GLN A 280 12.11 0.46 -18.41
C GLN A 280 12.19 1.98 -18.09
N PHE A 281 12.64 2.33 -16.89
CA PHE A 281 12.69 3.70 -16.38
C PHE A 281 14.08 4.05 -15.83
N PRO A 282 15.11 4.15 -16.70
CA PRO A 282 16.50 4.37 -16.28
C PRO A 282 16.73 5.74 -15.61
N ASP A 283 15.83 6.71 -15.84
CA ASP A 283 15.90 8.06 -15.29
C ASP A 283 15.24 8.20 -13.90
N TYR A 284 14.81 7.09 -13.28
CA TYR A 284 14.19 7.12 -11.95
C TYR A 284 15.15 7.75 -10.92
N PRO A 285 14.77 8.83 -10.23
CA PRO A 285 15.72 9.62 -9.44
C PRO A 285 15.98 9.04 -8.04
N PHE A 286 15.09 8.20 -7.50
CA PHE A 286 15.17 7.71 -6.11
C PHE A 286 15.96 6.39 -6.02
N LYS A 287 17.24 6.44 -6.40
CA LYS A 287 18.11 5.25 -6.45
C LYS A 287 18.29 4.60 -5.08
N GLU A 288 18.47 5.39 -4.02
CA GLU A 288 18.62 4.88 -2.65
C GLU A 288 17.39 4.09 -2.18
N GLU A 289 16.18 4.63 -2.37
CA GLU A 289 14.92 3.93 -2.05
C GLU A 289 14.81 2.59 -2.79
N LEU A 290 15.28 2.57 -4.04
CA LEU A 290 15.25 1.39 -4.89
C LEU A 290 16.31 0.36 -4.48
N ASP A 291 17.51 0.80 -4.12
CA ASP A 291 18.60 -0.05 -3.64
C ASP A 291 18.19 -0.73 -2.32
N GLU A 292 17.54 0.01 -1.40
CA GLU A 292 16.96 -0.58 -0.19
C GLU A 292 15.91 -1.65 -0.51
N ASP A 293 14.96 -1.35 -1.40
CA ASP A 293 13.94 -2.31 -1.81
C ASP A 293 14.55 -3.53 -2.52
N PHE A 294 15.62 -3.34 -3.30
CA PHE A 294 16.33 -4.42 -3.98
C PHE A 294 17.10 -5.30 -2.98
N ILE A 295 17.78 -4.71 -2.01
CA ILE A 295 18.46 -5.43 -0.93
C ILE A 295 17.43 -6.26 -0.17
N LEU A 296 16.34 -5.63 0.31
CA LEU A 296 15.28 -6.33 1.03
C LEU A 296 14.67 -7.46 0.18
N ALA A 297 14.44 -7.24 -1.11
CA ALA A 297 13.89 -8.25 -1.99
C ALA A 297 14.84 -9.47 -2.12
N ASN A 298 16.16 -9.27 -2.06
CA ASN A 298 17.16 -10.34 -2.10
C ASN A 298 17.48 -10.96 -0.73
N THR A 299 17.28 -10.26 0.38
CA THR A 299 17.57 -10.81 1.72
C THR A 299 16.64 -11.97 2.03
N LYS A 300 17.18 -13.16 2.31
CA LYS A 300 16.38 -14.29 2.75
C LYS A 300 16.00 -14.18 4.22
N TYR A 301 14.73 -14.42 4.52
CA TYR A 301 14.19 -14.37 5.88
C TYR A 301 13.88 -15.79 6.34
N TYR A 302 14.33 -16.14 7.54
CA TYR A 302 14.11 -17.44 8.17
C TYR A 302 13.15 -17.28 9.35
N LYS A 303 12.11 -18.12 9.40
CA LYS A 303 11.10 -18.12 10.47
C LYS A 303 11.74 -18.58 11.77
N ILE A 304 11.60 -17.84 12.86
CA ILE A 304 12.01 -18.26 14.20
C ILE A 304 10.80 -18.34 15.12
N ARG A 305 10.86 -19.18 16.15
CA ARG A 305 9.77 -19.35 17.12
C ARG A 305 10.31 -19.39 18.54
N LYS A 306 9.63 -18.69 19.44
CA LYS A 306 9.86 -18.75 20.89
C LYS A 306 8.53 -18.82 21.62
N GLY A 307 8.29 -19.92 22.33
CA GLY A 307 6.95 -20.24 22.84
C GLY A 307 5.96 -20.39 21.69
N ASP A 308 4.78 -19.78 21.84
CA ASP A 308 3.72 -19.83 20.82
C ASP A 308 3.83 -18.72 19.76
N LEU A 309 4.88 -17.89 19.81
CA LEU A 309 5.04 -16.74 18.94
C LEU A 309 6.18 -16.92 17.94
N TRP A 310 5.99 -16.29 16.78
CA TRP A 310 6.83 -16.38 15.60
C TRP A 310 7.33 -15.01 15.15
N GLY A 311 8.53 -14.99 14.58
CA GLY A 311 9.17 -13.82 13.96
C GLY A 311 10.10 -14.25 12.82
N PHE A 312 10.96 -13.34 12.35
CA PHE A 312 11.92 -13.64 11.30
C PHE A 312 13.32 -13.07 11.59
N VAL A 313 14.33 -13.82 11.15
CA VAL A 313 15.75 -13.38 11.11
C VAL A 313 16.28 -13.39 9.69
N ASP A 314 17.34 -12.63 9.42
CA ASP A 314 18.06 -12.69 8.14
C ASP A 314 19.11 -13.83 8.08
N GLU A 315 19.89 -13.88 7.01
CA GLU A 315 20.97 -14.85 6.78
C GLU A 315 22.15 -14.71 7.78
N GLN A 316 22.23 -13.56 8.47
CA GLN A 316 23.17 -13.28 9.54
C GLN A 316 22.57 -13.55 10.92
N LEU A 317 21.37 -14.15 10.96
CA LEU A 317 20.58 -14.47 12.15
C LEU A 317 20.25 -13.22 13.00
N GLN A 318 20.21 -12.04 12.38
CA GLN A 318 19.73 -10.82 13.02
C GLN A 318 18.21 -10.74 12.92
N GLU A 319 17.55 -10.32 13.99
CA GLU A 319 16.10 -10.12 13.99
C GLU A 319 15.71 -9.01 12.98
N VAL A 320 14.86 -9.36 12.03
CA VAL A 320 14.30 -8.43 11.02
C VAL A 320 12.81 -8.21 11.20
N ILE A 321 12.11 -9.18 11.80
CA ILE A 321 10.71 -9.07 12.20
C ILE A 321 10.59 -9.65 13.62
N PRO A 322 10.07 -8.89 14.59
CA PRO A 322 10.00 -9.32 15.98
C PRO A 322 9.10 -10.55 16.17
N ILE A 323 9.35 -11.31 17.23
CA ILE A 323 8.56 -12.49 17.59
C ILE A 323 7.22 -12.06 18.22
N ASN A 324 6.21 -11.79 17.39
CA ASN A 324 4.93 -11.24 17.83
C ASN A 324 3.68 -11.87 17.17
N TYR A 325 3.84 -12.79 16.21
CA TYR A 325 2.74 -13.44 15.50
C TYR A 325 2.44 -14.83 16.05
N SER A 326 1.19 -15.26 16.11
CA SER A 326 0.86 -16.63 16.55
C SER A 326 1.15 -17.68 15.47
N TRP A 327 1.31 -17.25 14.22
CA TRP A 327 1.73 -18.08 13.10
C TRP A 327 2.30 -17.20 11.97
N VAL A 328 3.28 -17.70 11.22
CA VAL A 328 3.82 -17.04 10.03
C VAL A 328 4.04 -18.04 8.89
N GLY A 329 3.65 -17.65 7.68
CA GLY A 329 4.00 -18.32 6.44
C GLY A 329 5.35 -17.83 5.89
N ASP A 330 5.81 -18.41 4.79
CA ASP A 330 7.04 -17.98 4.12
C ASP A 330 6.82 -16.71 3.29
N PHE A 331 7.87 -15.91 3.14
CA PHE A 331 7.84 -14.78 2.22
C PHE A 331 7.79 -15.27 0.77
N SER A 332 6.72 -14.91 0.06
CA SER A 332 6.58 -15.09 -1.37
C SER A 332 6.18 -13.78 -2.06
N GLU A 333 6.80 -13.49 -3.21
CA GLU A 333 6.53 -12.27 -3.98
C GLU A 333 6.69 -10.96 -3.17
N GLY A 334 7.45 -10.98 -2.07
CA GLY A 334 7.68 -9.84 -1.19
C GLY A 334 6.65 -9.63 -0.08
N ALA A 335 5.74 -10.59 0.16
CA ALA A 335 4.82 -10.59 1.30
C ALA A 335 4.76 -11.97 1.99
N ALA A 336 4.38 -12.00 3.26
CA ALA A 336 4.14 -13.23 4.01
C ALA A 336 2.77 -13.15 4.70
N ALA A 337 2.02 -14.25 4.68
CA ALA A 337 0.81 -14.40 5.48
C ALA A 337 1.22 -14.57 6.95
N VAL A 338 0.61 -13.82 7.87
CA VAL A 338 0.90 -13.90 9.30
C VAL A 338 -0.38 -13.77 10.11
N ARG A 339 -0.43 -14.46 11.26
CA ARG A 339 -1.59 -14.47 12.15
C ARG A 339 -1.37 -13.56 13.35
N LEU A 340 -2.28 -12.62 13.54
CA LEU A 340 -2.31 -11.70 14.67
C LEU A 340 -3.75 -11.62 15.20
N ASN A 341 -3.94 -11.85 16.51
CA ASN A 341 -5.26 -11.87 17.15
C ASN A 341 -6.27 -12.80 16.44
N GLU A 342 -5.88 -14.05 16.20
CA GLU A 342 -6.70 -15.08 15.52
C GLU A 342 -7.09 -14.80 14.06
N LYS A 343 -6.60 -13.71 13.47
CA LYS A 343 -6.85 -13.38 12.06
C LYS A 343 -5.56 -13.32 11.25
N VAL A 344 -5.65 -13.76 10.01
CA VAL A 344 -4.57 -13.75 9.03
C VAL A 344 -4.66 -12.50 8.16
N GLY A 345 -3.51 -11.88 7.96
CA GLY A 345 -3.28 -10.79 7.01
C GLY A 345 -1.90 -10.97 6.36
N PHE A 346 -1.51 -10.04 5.50
CA PHE A 346 -0.19 -10.11 4.85
C PHE A 346 0.68 -8.94 5.24
N ILE A 347 1.94 -9.21 5.54
CA ILE A 347 2.96 -8.19 5.81
C ILE A 347 4.05 -8.19 4.74
N ASN A 348 4.66 -7.04 4.51
CA ASN A 348 5.90 -6.95 3.73
C ASN A 348 7.14 -7.21 4.61
N LYS A 349 8.33 -7.24 3.99
CA LYS A 349 9.60 -7.44 4.71
C LYS A 349 9.97 -6.34 5.71
N LYS A 350 9.29 -5.18 5.66
CA LYS A 350 9.41 -4.10 6.66
C LYS A 350 8.40 -4.26 7.81
N ASN A 351 7.79 -5.45 7.95
CA ASN A 351 6.74 -5.75 8.92
C ASN A 351 5.50 -4.85 8.81
N THR A 352 5.26 -4.24 7.65
CA THR A 352 4.09 -3.37 7.44
C THR A 352 2.94 -4.21 6.87
N PRO A 353 1.73 -4.15 7.45
CA PRO A 353 0.55 -4.79 6.86
C PRO A 353 0.27 -4.24 5.46
N VAL A 354 0.28 -5.11 4.47
CA VAL A 354 -0.12 -4.81 3.08
C VAL A 354 -1.53 -5.29 2.77
N ILE A 355 -2.02 -6.29 3.51
CA ILE A 355 -3.42 -6.75 3.51
C ILE A 355 -3.87 -6.87 4.98
N PRO A 356 -5.03 -6.33 5.36
CA PRO A 356 -5.53 -6.36 6.74
C PRO A 356 -5.68 -7.77 7.33
N PHE A 357 -5.65 -7.84 8.66
CA PHE A 357 -5.89 -9.07 9.43
C PHE A 357 -7.39 -9.36 9.54
N GLU A 358 -7.96 -10.03 8.55
CA GLU A 358 -9.41 -10.29 8.48
C GLU A 358 -9.80 -11.71 8.05
N TYR A 359 -8.85 -12.51 7.59
CA TYR A 359 -9.05 -13.88 7.11
C TYR A 359 -8.86 -14.90 8.25
N ASP A 360 -9.46 -16.08 8.12
CA ASP A 360 -9.25 -17.18 9.08
C ASP A 360 -7.95 -17.93 8.77
N ASP A 361 -7.64 -18.09 7.48
CA ASP A 361 -6.39 -18.64 6.99
C ASP A 361 -5.97 -18.04 5.63
N ALA A 362 -4.71 -18.17 5.28
CA ALA A 362 -4.20 -17.76 3.96
C ALA A 362 -2.94 -18.51 3.54
N GLU A 363 -2.83 -18.77 2.24
CA GLU A 363 -1.62 -19.30 1.61
C GLU A 363 -0.71 -18.18 1.07
N ALA A 364 0.53 -18.54 0.73
CA ALA A 364 1.48 -17.60 0.15
C ALA A 364 1.04 -17.13 -1.25
N PHE A 365 1.49 -15.94 -1.65
CA PHE A 365 1.25 -15.44 -3.00
C PHE A 365 1.97 -16.29 -4.04
N VAL A 366 1.25 -16.68 -5.10
CA VAL A 366 1.79 -17.36 -6.28
C VAL A 366 1.23 -16.73 -7.53
N ASN A 367 2.13 -16.22 -8.38
CA ASN A 367 1.83 -15.48 -9.60
C ASN A 367 0.85 -14.30 -9.37
N GLY A 368 0.94 -13.60 -8.23
CA GLY A 368 0.10 -12.45 -7.89
C GLY A 368 -1.28 -12.76 -7.26
N LEU A 369 -1.60 -14.03 -7.00
CA LEU A 369 -2.83 -14.45 -6.30
C LEU A 369 -2.48 -15.19 -5.01
N ALA A 370 -3.36 -15.15 -4.01
CA ALA A 370 -3.28 -15.97 -2.81
C ALA A 370 -4.65 -16.59 -2.50
N ILE A 371 -4.65 -17.84 -2.01
CA ILE A 371 -5.82 -18.47 -1.43
C ILE A 371 -6.04 -17.90 -0.03
N VAL A 372 -7.28 -17.51 0.27
CA VAL A 372 -7.69 -17.06 1.61
C VAL A 372 -8.96 -17.76 2.03
N SER A 373 -9.14 -17.95 3.33
CA SER A 373 -10.36 -18.52 3.88
C SER A 373 -11.08 -17.59 4.84
N LYS A 374 -12.41 -17.73 4.87
CA LYS A 374 -13.29 -17.07 5.82
C LYS A 374 -14.54 -17.93 6.02
N ASP A 375 -14.92 -18.17 7.27
CA ASP A 375 -16.09 -18.97 7.64
C ASP A 375 -16.10 -20.36 6.96
N GLU A 376 -14.95 -21.05 7.01
CA GLU A 376 -14.72 -22.38 6.40
C GLU A 376 -14.86 -22.44 4.86
N LYS A 377 -14.89 -21.29 4.19
CA LYS A 377 -14.91 -21.19 2.72
C LYS A 377 -13.64 -20.55 2.19
N PHE A 378 -13.31 -20.87 0.94
CA PHE A 378 -12.11 -20.41 0.26
C PHE A 378 -12.43 -19.48 -0.91
N GLY A 379 -11.54 -18.53 -1.15
CA GLY A 379 -11.55 -17.60 -2.28
C GLY A 379 -10.12 -17.19 -2.67
N LEU A 380 -9.99 -16.37 -3.71
CA LEU A 380 -8.71 -15.83 -4.16
C LEU A 380 -8.69 -14.31 -4.03
N ILE A 381 -7.59 -13.78 -3.52
CA ILE A 381 -7.31 -12.35 -3.53
C ILE A 381 -6.08 -12.05 -4.38
N ASN A 382 -6.01 -10.82 -4.90
CA ASN A 382 -4.79 -10.29 -5.50
C ASN A 382 -3.89 -9.59 -4.46
N ARG A 383 -2.74 -9.10 -4.93
CA ARG A 383 -1.74 -8.39 -4.12
C ARG A 383 -2.20 -7.09 -3.45
N SER A 384 -3.32 -6.53 -3.86
CA SER A 384 -3.94 -5.36 -3.22
C SER A 384 -5.00 -5.74 -2.18
N GLY A 385 -5.29 -7.04 -2.01
CA GLY A 385 -6.37 -7.54 -1.16
C GLY A 385 -7.74 -7.56 -1.84
N GLU A 386 -7.83 -7.28 -3.14
CA GLU A 386 -9.09 -7.38 -3.88
C GLU A 386 -9.44 -8.85 -4.10
N ILE A 387 -10.69 -9.22 -3.78
CA ILE A 387 -11.25 -10.55 -4.00
C ILE A 387 -11.46 -10.76 -5.51
N ILE A 388 -10.65 -11.62 -6.11
CA ILE A 388 -10.76 -12.04 -7.53
C ILE A 388 -11.76 -13.20 -7.66
N VAL A 389 -11.75 -14.12 -6.69
CA VAL A 389 -12.66 -15.26 -6.63
C VAL A 389 -13.38 -15.23 -5.29
N SER A 390 -14.71 -15.17 -5.32
CA SER A 390 -15.54 -15.06 -4.11
C SER A 390 -15.23 -16.18 -3.11
N ILE A 391 -15.22 -15.82 -1.82
CA ILE A 391 -14.97 -16.74 -0.71
C ILE A 391 -16.24 -17.56 -0.46
N MET A 392 -16.44 -18.61 -1.25
CA MET A 392 -17.64 -19.45 -1.21
C MET A 392 -17.39 -20.92 -1.55
N TYR A 393 -16.17 -21.27 -1.98
CA TYR A 393 -15.81 -22.63 -2.37
C TYR A 393 -15.43 -23.45 -1.14
N ASP A 394 -15.69 -24.76 -1.21
CA ASP A 394 -15.29 -25.71 -0.17
C ASP A 394 -13.78 -26.00 -0.23
N GLU A 395 -13.22 -25.96 -1.44
CA GLU A 395 -11.80 -26.17 -1.71
C GLU A 395 -11.39 -25.40 -2.97
N ILE A 396 -10.13 -24.93 -3.01
CA ILE A 396 -9.48 -24.37 -4.19
C ILE A 396 -8.13 -25.10 -4.34
N GLY A 397 -7.87 -25.69 -5.49
CA GLY A 397 -6.59 -26.38 -5.76
C GLY A 397 -5.47 -25.43 -6.17
N GLU A 398 -4.38 -26.00 -6.69
CA GLU A 398 -3.17 -25.23 -7.01
C GLU A 398 -3.41 -24.06 -8.00
N ILE A 399 -2.82 -22.90 -7.67
CA ILE A 399 -2.99 -21.64 -8.43
C ILE A 399 -1.79 -21.29 -9.35
N ASN A 400 -0.81 -22.18 -9.44
CA ASN A 400 0.37 -22.06 -10.30
C ASN A 400 0.07 -22.38 -11.78
N HIS A 401 -1.10 -22.94 -12.09
CA HIS A 401 -1.52 -23.34 -13.43
C HIS A 401 -2.45 -22.31 -14.10
N THR A 402 -2.74 -22.53 -15.39
CA THR A 402 -3.64 -21.68 -16.18
C THR A 402 -5.09 -21.77 -15.69
N PHE A 403 -5.51 -22.95 -15.26
CA PHE A 403 -6.82 -23.21 -14.67
C PHE A 403 -6.65 -23.72 -13.25
N ILE A 404 -7.63 -23.40 -12.41
CA ILE A 404 -7.63 -23.69 -10.98
C ILE A 404 -8.85 -24.57 -10.71
N SER A 405 -8.64 -25.72 -10.06
CA SER A 405 -9.74 -26.56 -9.62
C SER A 405 -10.47 -25.90 -8.44
N ILE A 406 -11.78 -26.06 -8.42
CA ILE A 406 -12.66 -25.56 -7.35
C ILE A 406 -13.64 -26.64 -6.94
N GLU A 407 -13.92 -26.75 -5.65
CA GLU A 407 -14.97 -27.60 -5.12
C GLU A 407 -16.13 -26.75 -4.58
N LEU A 408 -17.36 -27.14 -4.93
CA LEU A 408 -18.55 -26.61 -4.29
C LEU A 408 -19.62 -27.72 -4.18
N ASN A 409 -20.06 -27.97 -2.95
CA ASN A 409 -21.04 -28.99 -2.57
C ASN A 409 -20.67 -30.41 -3.04
N GLY A 410 -19.42 -30.83 -2.84
CA GLY A 410 -18.97 -32.20 -3.17
C GLY A 410 -18.72 -32.44 -4.66
N LYS A 411 -18.61 -31.37 -5.45
CA LYS A 411 -18.39 -31.44 -6.91
C LYS A 411 -17.30 -30.48 -7.33
N TYR A 412 -16.44 -30.96 -8.24
CA TYR A 412 -15.30 -30.23 -8.75
C TYR A 412 -15.56 -29.68 -10.16
N GLY A 413 -15.01 -28.49 -10.41
CA GLY A 413 -14.94 -27.83 -11.71
C GLY A 413 -13.62 -27.07 -11.86
N PHE A 414 -13.50 -26.27 -12.91
CA PHE A 414 -12.29 -25.48 -13.18
C PHE A 414 -12.64 -24.04 -13.56
N ILE A 415 -11.92 -23.09 -12.98
CA ILE A 415 -11.98 -21.66 -13.29
C ILE A 415 -10.68 -21.20 -13.97
N ASP A 416 -10.72 -20.09 -14.70
CA ASP A 416 -9.49 -19.36 -15.02
C ASP A 416 -9.03 -18.49 -13.84
N ARG A 417 -7.82 -17.93 -13.96
CA ARG A 417 -7.21 -17.06 -12.94
C ARG A 417 -7.95 -15.74 -12.68
N LYS A 418 -9.02 -15.44 -13.43
CA LYS A 418 -9.93 -14.31 -13.19
C LYS A 418 -11.24 -14.75 -12.55
N GLY A 419 -11.37 -16.03 -12.17
CA GLY A 419 -12.57 -16.59 -11.56
C GLY A 419 -13.66 -17.03 -12.53
N ASN A 420 -13.42 -17.00 -13.84
CA ASN A 420 -14.46 -17.43 -14.79
C ASN A 420 -14.50 -18.95 -14.90
N LEU A 421 -15.67 -19.54 -14.66
CA LEU A 421 -15.91 -20.97 -14.83
C LEU A 421 -15.64 -21.41 -16.28
N LYS A 422 -14.73 -22.37 -16.46
CA LYS A 422 -14.38 -22.98 -17.75
C LYS A 422 -14.98 -24.36 -17.90
N VAL A 423 -15.00 -25.12 -16.81
CA VAL A 423 -15.69 -26.41 -16.73
C VAL A 423 -16.55 -26.39 -15.49
N GLY A 424 -17.84 -26.68 -15.66
CA GLY A 424 -18.81 -26.69 -14.56
C GLY A 424 -18.52 -27.77 -13.52
N LEU A 425 -19.20 -27.66 -12.37
CA LEU A 425 -19.09 -28.58 -11.25
C LEU A 425 -19.72 -29.94 -11.60
N GLN A 426 -18.93 -30.83 -12.19
CA GLN A 426 -19.42 -32.12 -12.72
C GLN A 426 -18.57 -33.32 -12.29
N PHE A 427 -17.39 -33.09 -11.74
CA PHE A 427 -16.47 -34.14 -11.31
C PHE A 427 -16.70 -34.48 -9.83
N GLU A 428 -16.51 -35.75 -9.49
CA GLU A 428 -16.53 -36.26 -8.11
C GLU A 428 -15.19 -36.02 -7.40
N SER A 429 -14.09 -36.02 -8.16
CA SER A 429 -12.76 -35.63 -7.71
C SER A 429 -11.88 -35.27 -8.90
N VAL A 430 -10.85 -34.46 -8.65
CA VAL A 430 -9.82 -34.09 -9.63
C VAL A 430 -8.46 -34.17 -8.97
N GLY A 431 -7.42 -34.52 -9.72
CA GLY A 431 -6.03 -34.43 -9.26
C GLY A 431 -5.34 -33.16 -9.76
N ASP A 432 -4.15 -32.90 -9.23
CA ASP A 432 -3.30 -31.81 -9.70
C ASP A 432 -2.68 -32.11 -11.07
N PHE A 433 -2.31 -31.05 -11.78
CA PHE A 433 -1.67 -31.17 -13.08
C PHE A 433 -0.20 -31.57 -12.93
N ASN A 434 0.10 -32.82 -13.26
CA ASN A 434 1.44 -33.38 -13.26
C ASN A 434 1.84 -33.72 -14.70
N ASN A 435 3.01 -33.25 -15.15
CA ASN A 435 3.50 -33.43 -16.53
C ASN A 435 2.48 -33.09 -17.64
N GLY A 436 1.62 -32.09 -17.38
CA GLY A 436 0.65 -31.60 -18.35
C GLY A 436 -0.68 -32.37 -18.39
N ILE A 437 -0.90 -33.30 -17.47
CA ILE A 437 -2.15 -34.06 -17.35
C ILE A 437 -2.65 -34.12 -15.89
N ALA A 438 -3.95 -34.31 -15.71
CA ALA A 438 -4.59 -34.53 -14.42
C ALA A 438 -5.66 -35.61 -14.53
N TYR A 439 -5.93 -36.34 -13.45
CA TYR A 439 -7.06 -37.26 -13.43
C TYR A 439 -8.36 -36.50 -13.11
N VAL A 440 -9.48 -37.01 -13.62
CA VAL A 440 -10.82 -36.60 -13.21
C VAL A 440 -11.68 -37.82 -12.97
N LYS A 441 -12.55 -37.75 -11.96
CA LYS A 441 -13.50 -38.82 -11.64
C LYS A 441 -14.93 -38.39 -11.96
N GLN A 442 -15.65 -39.20 -12.71
CA GLN A 442 -17.04 -38.96 -13.05
C GLN A 442 -17.79 -40.29 -13.14
N ASN A 443 -18.96 -40.39 -12.49
CA ASN A 443 -19.76 -41.60 -12.43
C ASN A 443 -18.96 -42.80 -11.89
N GLY A 444 -18.12 -42.57 -10.87
CA GLY A 444 -17.28 -43.61 -10.27
C GLY A 444 -16.06 -44.05 -11.08
N LEU A 445 -15.82 -43.51 -12.29
CA LEU A 445 -14.70 -43.89 -13.16
C LEU A 445 -13.71 -42.74 -13.34
N TYR A 446 -12.45 -43.09 -13.51
CA TYR A 446 -11.33 -42.18 -13.74
C TYR A 446 -11.06 -42.00 -15.23
N GLY A 447 -10.80 -40.75 -15.62
CA GLY A 447 -10.27 -40.33 -16.90
C GLY A 447 -9.09 -39.37 -16.71
N ILE A 448 -8.53 -38.90 -17.81
CA ILE A 448 -7.37 -37.99 -17.85
C ILE A 448 -7.73 -36.79 -18.70
N ILE A 449 -7.42 -35.59 -18.21
CA ILE A 449 -7.50 -34.33 -18.96
C ILE A 449 -6.10 -33.71 -19.12
N ASP A 450 -5.92 -32.91 -20.17
CA ASP A 450 -4.73 -32.09 -20.37
C ASP A 450 -4.87 -30.71 -19.69
N THR A 451 -3.80 -29.90 -19.74
CA THR A 451 -3.80 -28.52 -19.21
C THR A 451 -4.75 -27.56 -19.91
N ASN A 452 -5.34 -27.94 -21.04
CA ASN A 452 -6.39 -27.19 -21.72
C ASN A 452 -7.80 -27.67 -21.33
N LEU A 453 -7.89 -28.59 -20.35
CA LEU A 453 -9.12 -29.24 -19.87
C LEU A 453 -9.79 -30.16 -20.91
N PHE A 454 -9.06 -30.58 -21.94
CA PHE A 454 -9.53 -31.58 -22.90
C PHE A 454 -9.25 -32.99 -22.39
N TYR A 455 -10.19 -33.91 -22.62
CA TYR A 455 -9.94 -35.32 -22.32
C TYR A 455 -8.82 -35.88 -23.20
N VAL A 456 -7.76 -36.34 -22.56
CA VAL A 456 -6.81 -37.31 -23.13
C VAL A 456 -7.47 -38.69 -23.12
N VAL A 457 -8.09 -39.05 -21.99
CA VAL A 457 -8.85 -40.29 -21.82
C VAL A 457 -10.17 -39.98 -21.12
N LYS A 458 -11.30 -40.29 -21.76
CA LYS A 458 -12.61 -40.17 -21.10
C LYS A 458 -12.73 -41.12 -19.91
N PRO A 459 -13.53 -40.80 -18.88
CA PRO A 459 -13.71 -41.65 -17.71
C PRO A 459 -14.10 -43.08 -18.10
N LYS A 460 -13.21 -44.03 -17.81
CA LYS A 460 -13.41 -45.46 -18.10
C LYS A 460 -12.67 -46.42 -17.15
N TYR A 461 -11.69 -45.92 -16.39
CA TYR A 461 -10.88 -46.74 -15.50
C TYR A 461 -11.49 -46.80 -14.10
N GLN A 462 -11.38 -47.94 -13.43
CA GLN A 462 -11.80 -48.10 -12.04
C GLN A 462 -10.80 -47.46 -11.07
N TRP A 463 -9.55 -47.30 -11.51
CA TRP A 463 -8.46 -46.71 -10.75
C TRP A 463 -7.35 -46.23 -11.70
N ILE A 464 -6.64 -45.18 -11.31
CA ILE A 464 -5.49 -44.59 -12.03
C ILE A 464 -4.46 -44.11 -11.02
N ASP A 465 -3.17 -44.18 -11.39
CA ASP A 465 -2.06 -43.72 -10.56
C ASP A 465 -0.80 -43.42 -11.38
N ASN A 466 0.18 -42.75 -10.76
CA ASN A 466 1.47 -42.36 -11.32
C ASN A 466 1.37 -41.40 -12.53
N LEU A 467 0.62 -40.30 -12.40
CA LEU A 467 0.51 -39.26 -13.43
C LEU A 467 1.79 -38.42 -13.59
N GLU A 468 2.74 -38.54 -12.65
CA GLU A 468 4.04 -37.87 -12.69
C GLU A 468 5.00 -38.45 -13.73
N ASN A 469 4.67 -39.58 -14.37
CA ASN A 469 5.58 -40.27 -15.29
C ASN A 469 4.85 -40.75 -16.54
N THR A 470 5.59 -41.27 -17.52
CA THR A 470 5.02 -41.88 -18.74
C THR A 470 4.53 -43.31 -18.54
N PHE A 471 4.60 -43.85 -17.32
CA PHE A 471 4.17 -45.20 -16.94
C PHE A 471 2.94 -45.11 -16.03
N ILE A 472 1.80 -44.72 -16.60
CA ILE A 472 0.58 -44.46 -15.84
C ILE A 472 -0.15 -45.79 -15.65
N ARG A 473 -0.35 -46.20 -14.40
CA ARG A 473 -1.02 -47.47 -14.08
C ARG A 473 -2.52 -47.25 -14.08
N VAL A 474 -3.25 -48.16 -14.72
CA VAL A 474 -4.70 -48.09 -14.83
C VAL A 474 -5.35 -49.43 -14.52
N LYS A 475 -6.53 -49.41 -13.92
CA LYS A 475 -7.32 -50.61 -13.65
C LYS A 475 -8.60 -50.62 -14.48
N GLU A 476 -8.83 -51.71 -15.20
CA GLU A 476 -10.05 -51.97 -15.97
C GLU A 476 -10.48 -53.42 -15.78
N LYS A 477 -11.76 -53.65 -15.44
CA LYS A 477 -12.35 -54.99 -15.24
C LYS A 477 -11.50 -55.88 -14.32
N ASP A 478 -11.08 -55.31 -13.18
CA ASP A 478 -10.25 -55.96 -12.16
C ASP A 478 -8.78 -56.25 -12.50
N PHE A 479 -8.34 -55.93 -13.72
CA PHE A 479 -6.95 -56.07 -14.13
C PHE A 479 -6.25 -54.73 -14.29
N TYR A 480 -4.97 -54.71 -13.98
CA TYR A 480 -4.06 -53.60 -14.15
C TYR A 480 -3.36 -53.68 -15.51
N GLY A 481 -3.22 -52.52 -16.13
CA GLY A 481 -2.41 -52.26 -17.31
C GLY A 481 -1.63 -50.95 -17.14
N VAL A 482 -0.95 -50.55 -18.20
CA VAL A 482 -0.14 -49.34 -18.23
C VAL A 482 -0.43 -48.58 -19.52
N ILE A 483 -0.65 -47.28 -19.39
CA ILE A 483 -0.77 -46.35 -20.52
C ILE A 483 0.36 -45.32 -20.46
N ASP A 484 0.67 -44.74 -21.61
CA ASP A 484 1.52 -43.56 -21.70
C ASP A 484 0.74 -42.26 -21.41
N ALA A 485 1.43 -41.12 -21.42
CA ALA A 485 0.83 -39.80 -21.19
C ALA A 485 -0.17 -39.38 -22.29
N LYS A 486 -0.20 -40.06 -23.44
CA LYS A 486 -1.19 -39.86 -24.51
C LYS A 486 -2.42 -40.75 -24.34
N GLY A 487 -2.41 -41.63 -23.33
CA GLY A 487 -3.48 -42.59 -23.08
C GLY A 487 -3.39 -43.86 -23.91
N GLU A 488 -2.28 -44.11 -24.61
CA GLU A 488 -2.04 -45.31 -25.39
C GLU A 488 -1.52 -46.44 -24.49
N TYR A 489 -2.03 -47.67 -24.66
CA TYR A 489 -1.55 -48.80 -23.85
C TYR A 489 -0.12 -49.18 -24.22
N ILE A 490 0.76 -49.10 -23.22
CA ILE A 490 2.04 -49.80 -23.20
C ILE A 490 1.79 -51.28 -22.88
N VAL A 491 0.92 -51.53 -21.91
CA VAL A 491 0.54 -52.86 -21.43
C VAL A 491 -0.97 -52.92 -21.26
N GLN A 492 -1.62 -53.88 -21.94
CA GLN A 492 -3.06 -54.10 -21.81
C GLN A 492 -3.44 -54.52 -20.36
N PRO A 493 -4.66 -54.25 -19.87
CA PRO A 493 -5.09 -54.65 -18.54
C PRO A 493 -5.23 -56.17 -18.40
N ILE A 494 -4.13 -56.83 -18.03
CA ILE A 494 -4.03 -58.32 -17.96
C ILE A 494 -3.37 -58.81 -16.66
N TYR A 495 -2.83 -57.91 -15.84
CA TYR A 495 -2.13 -58.26 -14.60
C TYR A 495 -3.05 -58.05 -13.40
N THR A 496 -2.93 -58.88 -12.37
CA THR A 496 -3.69 -58.66 -11.13
C THR A 496 -3.05 -57.60 -10.25
N GLN A 497 -1.75 -57.31 -10.44
CA GLN A 497 -1.01 -56.23 -9.80
C GLN A 497 0.18 -55.77 -10.67
N ILE A 498 0.53 -54.48 -10.57
CA ILE A 498 1.71 -53.87 -11.20
C ILE A 498 2.34 -52.87 -10.21
N SER A 499 3.63 -53.01 -9.91
CA SER A 499 4.37 -52.04 -9.08
C SER A 499 4.75 -50.78 -9.86
N GLU A 500 5.35 -49.82 -9.17
CA GLU A 500 6.12 -48.75 -9.83
C GLU A 500 7.39 -49.33 -10.45
N ILE A 501 8.00 -48.54 -11.34
CA ILE A 501 9.31 -48.88 -11.90
C ILE A 501 10.36 -48.54 -10.87
N GLU A 502 11.09 -49.57 -10.43
CA GLU A 502 12.25 -49.43 -9.56
C GLU A 502 13.47 -49.99 -10.27
N ASN A 503 14.52 -49.17 -10.40
CA ASN A 503 15.74 -49.51 -11.14
C ASN A 503 15.46 -50.05 -12.57
N GLY A 504 14.48 -49.44 -13.26
CA GLY A 504 14.10 -49.77 -14.63
C GLY A 504 13.18 -50.99 -14.78
N LEU A 505 12.70 -51.59 -13.67
CA LEU A 505 11.82 -52.76 -13.68
C LEU A 505 10.59 -52.59 -12.80
N ALA A 506 9.43 -53.00 -13.30
CA ALA A 506 8.19 -53.12 -12.55
C ALA A 506 7.85 -54.60 -12.30
N LEU A 507 7.47 -54.92 -11.06
CA LEU A 507 6.92 -56.21 -10.68
C LEU A 507 5.50 -56.36 -11.23
N VAL A 508 5.23 -57.49 -11.89
CA VAL A 508 3.89 -57.81 -12.41
C VAL A 508 3.41 -59.16 -11.90
N VAL A 509 2.14 -59.25 -11.55
CA VAL A 509 1.51 -60.46 -11.02
C VAL A 509 0.46 -60.99 -11.99
N LYS A 510 0.52 -62.28 -12.30
CA LYS A 510 -0.46 -63.01 -13.12
C LYS A 510 -0.57 -64.44 -12.63
N ASP A 511 -1.80 -64.96 -12.51
CA ASP A 511 -2.06 -66.37 -12.16
C ASP A 511 -1.33 -66.86 -10.88
N ASN A 512 -1.30 -66.02 -9.83
CA ASN A 512 -0.55 -66.25 -8.58
C ASN A 512 0.97 -66.45 -8.74
N LEU A 513 1.52 -65.99 -9.85
CA LEU A 513 2.95 -65.91 -10.11
C LEU A 513 3.33 -64.45 -10.37
N TYR A 514 4.58 -64.10 -10.16
CA TYR A 514 5.11 -62.79 -10.50
C TYR A 514 6.40 -62.89 -11.30
N GLY A 515 6.68 -61.81 -12.01
CA GLY A 515 7.90 -61.56 -12.79
C GLY A 515 8.17 -60.06 -12.83
N PHE A 516 9.08 -59.65 -13.71
CA PHE A 516 9.45 -58.24 -13.84
C PHE A 516 9.50 -57.83 -15.31
N MET A 517 8.95 -56.66 -15.62
CA MET A 517 8.98 -56.04 -16.94
C MET A 517 9.68 -54.69 -16.91
N ASN A 518 10.23 -54.24 -18.04
CA ASN A 518 10.72 -52.88 -18.18
C ASN A 518 9.58 -51.89 -18.48
N GLU A 519 9.93 -50.61 -18.64
CA GLU A 519 8.98 -49.52 -18.91
C GLU A 519 8.28 -49.66 -20.27
N GLN A 520 8.85 -50.43 -21.20
CA GLN A 520 8.25 -50.74 -22.51
C GLN A 520 7.28 -51.94 -22.44
N GLY A 521 7.08 -52.53 -21.26
CA GLY A 521 6.22 -53.69 -21.06
C GLY A 521 6.85 -55.04 -21.41
N GLU A 522 8.15 -55.08 -21.71
CA GLU A 522 8.88 -56.31 -22.02
C GLU A 522 9.26 -57.05 -20.73
N LEU A 523 8.85 -58.32 -20.61
CA LEU A 523 9.26 -59.19 -19.50
C LEU A 523 10.77 -59.45 -19.56
N LYS A 524 11.52 -58.88 -18.61
CA LYS A 524 12.96 -59.18 -18.40
C LYS A 524 13.15 -60.40 -17.51
N ILE A 525 12.26 -60.58 -16.55
CA ILE A 525 12.20 -61.78 -15.70
C ILE A 525 10.83 -62.42 -15.91
N PRO A 526 10.76 -63.65 -16.44
CA PRO A 526 9.51 -64.33 -16.71
C PRO A 526 8.61 -64.47 -15.46
N ILE A 527 7.30 -64.52 -15.68
CA ILE A 527 6.30 -64.71 -14.63
C ILE A 527 6.29 -66.17 -14.19
N GLN A 528 7.18 -66.51 -13.25
CA GLN A 528 7.37 -67.89 -12.79
C GLN A 528 7.64 -68.00 -11.29
N ILE A 529 7.71 -66.87 -10.58
CA ILE A 529 8.01 -66.84 -9.14
C ILE A 529 6.69 -66.89 -8.38
N PRO A 530 6.48 -67.80 -7.41
CA PRO A 530 5.24 -67.86 -6.63
C PRO A 530 4.94 -66.52 -5.95
N TYR A 531 3.72 -66.00 -6.17
CA TYR A 531 3.26 -64.79 -5.50
C TYR A 531 3.21 -65.01 -3.98
N GLN A 532 3.62 -63.99 -3.25
CA GLN A 532 3.55 -63.93 -1.80
C GLN A 532 2.91 -62.62 -1.42
N GLU A 533 2.04 -62.66 -0.42
CA GLU A 533 1.41 -61.45 0.08
C GLU A 533 2.46 -60.43 0.54
N GLY A 534 2.28 -59.18 0.15
CA GLY A 534 3.23 -58.10 0.44
C GLY A 534 4.46 -58.03 -0.45
N VAL A 535 4.61 -58.88 -1.48
CA VAL A 535 5.79 -58.84 -2.39
C VAL A 535 6.02 -57.48 -3.05
N LEU A 536 4.97 -56.71 -3.30
CA LEU A 536 5.08 -55.33 -3.80
C LEU A 536 5.84 -54.39 -2.84
N ASN A 537 5.96 -54.74 -1.55
CA ASN A 537 6.64 -53.91 -0.55
C ASN A 537 8.10 -54.33 -0.35
N TRP A 538 8.45 -55.60 -0.52
CA TRP A 538 9.79 -56.13 -0.20
C TRP A 538 10.54 -56.72 -1.39
N GLY A 539 9.86 -57.03 -2.49
CA GLY A 539 10.39 -57.73 -3.66
C GLY A 539 10.73 -56.83 -4.85
N LEU A 540 10.72 -55.51 -4.68
CA LEU A 540 11.14 -54.56 -5.71
C LEU A 540 12.68 -54.49 -5.80
N PHE A 541 13.19 -53.97 -6.92
CA PHE A 541 14.63 -53.79 -7.12
C PHE A 541 15.14 -52.60 -6.33
N SER A 542 16.18 -52.81 -5.52
CA SER A 542 16.94 -51.72 -4.90
C SER A 542 17.71 -50.91 -5.96
N ASN A 543 18.13 -49.70 -5.60
CA ASN A 543 19.03 -48.86 -6.41
C ASN A 543 20.38 -49.52 -6.76
N ARG A 544 20.73 -50.63 -6.09
CA ARG A 544 21.93 -51.44 -6.35
C ARG A 544 21.70 -52.59 -7.34
N GLY A 545 20.47 -52.76 -7.83
CA GLY A 545 20.14 -53.71 -8.89
C GLY A 545 19.77 -55.10 -8.38
N TYR A 546 19.32 -55.23 -7.13
CA TYR A 546 18.91 -56.50 -6.54
C TYR A 546 17.50 -56.45 -5.98
N ALA A 547 16.74 -57.52 -6.21
CA ALA A 547 15.42 -57.75 -5.64
C ALA A 547 15.41 -59.00 -4.76
N ARG A 548 14.63 -58.97 -3.68
CA ARG A 548 14.40 -60.14 -2.81
C ARG A 548 13.41 -61.09 -3.48
N ILE A 549 13.67 -62.38 -3.38
CA ILE A 549 12.74 -63.44 -3.80
C ILE A 549 12.48 -64.40 -2.65
N PHE A 550 11.27 -64.94 -2.59
CA PHE A 550 10.89 -65.93 -1.58
C PHE A 550 10.46 -67.23 -2.25
N THR A 551 11.18 -68.31 -1.97
CA THR A 551 10.88 -69.64 -2.53
C THR A 551 11.14 -70.72 -1.49
N GLY A 552 10.17 -71.61 -1.29
CA GLY A 552 10.35 -72.81 -0.48
C GLY A 552 10.65 -72.56 1.00
N ASP A 553 10.14 -71.46 1.57
CA ASP A 553 10.34 -70.98 2.96
C ASP A 553 11.56 -70.09 3.23
N LYS A 554 12.37 -69.80 2.20
CA LYS A 554 13.59 -69.00 2.31
C LYS A 554 13.57 -67.76 1.43
N PHE A 555 14.31 -66.75 1.89
CA PHE A 555 14.66 -65.58 1.08
C PHE A 555 15.98 -65.79 0.34
N GLY A 556 16.03 -65.29 -0.90
CA GLY A 556 17.21 -65.15 -1.74
C GLY A 556 17.20 -63.81 -2.48
N LEU A 557 18.17 -63.61 -3.37
CA LEU A 557 18.29 -62.40 -4.19
C LEU A 557 18.37 -62.76 -5.68
N ILE A 558 17.90 -61.84 -6.51
CA ILE A 558 18.11 -61.85 -7.96
C ILE A 558 18.65 -60.50 -8.40
N ASP A 559 19.48 -60.51 -9.44
CA ASP A 559 19.90 -59.29 -10.13
C ASP A 559 18.90 -58.90 -11.24
N THR A 560 19.15 -57.77 -11.90
CA THR A 560 18.30 -57.26 -12.99
C THR A 560 18.32 -58.14 -14.25
N GLN A 561 19.24 -59.11 -14.34
CA GLN A 561 19.29 -60.11 -15.42
C GLN A 561 18.52 -61.39 -15.06
N GLY A 562 17.98 -61.49 -13.85
CA GLY A 562 17.36 -62.71 -13.33
C GLY A 562 18.36 -63.82 -13.06
N LEU A 563 19.66 -63.51 -12.97
CA LEU A 563 20.72 -64.45 -12.62
C LEU A 563 20.75 -64.63 -11.10
N LYS A 564 20.78 -65.90 -10.68
CA LYS A 564 20.69 -66.34 -9.29
C LYS A 564 21.96 -65.94 -8.54
N PHE A 565 21.83 -65.06 -7.56
CA PHE A 565 22.93 -64.74 -6.66
C PHE A 565 22.38 -64.79 -5.24
N VAL A 566 22.80 -65.80 -4.48
CA VAL A 566 22.16 -66.32 -3.26
C VAL A 566 20.88 -67.10 -3.54
N HIS A 567 21.02 -68.43 -3.57
CA HIS A 567 19.87 -69.33 -3.47
C HIS A 567 19.03 -68.96 -2.25
N ALA A 568 17.72 -69.18 -2.32
CA ALA A 568 16.83 -69.01 -1.18
C ALA A 568 17.25 -69.97 -0.05
N LEU A 569 18.13 -69.52 0.84
CA LEU A 569 18.79 -70.31 1.88
C LEU A 569 18.60 -69.72 3.28
N PHE A 570 18.16 -68.46 3.37
CA PHE A 570 18.19 -67.69 4.62
C PHE A 570 16.79 -67.42 5.16
N GLU A 571 16.71 -67.21 6.48
CA GLU A 571 15.49 -66.76 7.16
C GLU A 571 15.07 -65.39 6.64
N ASP A 572 16.05 -64.54 6.33
CA ASP A 572 15.87 -63.25 5.67
C ASP A 572 17.17 -62.80 4.99
N VAL A 573 17.06 -61.89 4.02
CA VAL A 573 18.17 -61.28 3.29
C VAL A 573 17.90 -59.77 3.17
N GLY A 574 18.89 -58.97 3.56
CA GLY A 574 18.86 -57.51 3.47
C GLY A 574 19.52 -56.97 2.21
N GLU A 575 19.80 -55.68 2.18
CA GLU A 575 20.45 -55.04 1.03
C GLU A 575 21.92 -55.48 0.85
N VAL A 576 22.33 -55.50 -0.41
CA VAL A 576 23.69 -55.86 -0.85
C VAL A 576 24.61 -54.65 -0.75
N SER A 577 25.83 -54.80 -0.21
CA SER A 577 26.83 -53.74 -0.17
C SER A 577 28.27 -54.19 -0.27
N ASN A 578 29.07 -53.58 -1.15
CA ASN A 578 30.54 -53.62 -1.12
C ASN A 578 31.19 -55.02 -1.04
N GLN A 579 30.54 -56.10 -1.48
CA GLN A 579 31.08 -57.45 -1.17
C GLN A 579 30.15 -58.34 -0.38
N LEU A 580 29.32 -57.71 0.44
CA LEU A 580 28.65 -58.28 1.59
C LEU A 580 27.13 -58.22 1.42
N ILE A 581 26.47 -59.24 1.94
CA ILE A 581 25.02 -59.36 1.95
C ILE A 581 24.59 -59.59 3.39
N ALA A 582 23.72 -58.72 3.89
CA ALA A 582 23.08 -58.91 5.19
C ALA A 582 22.17 -60.14 5.14
N ILE A 583 22.38 -61.09 6.06
CA ILE A 583 21.63 -62.35 6.10
C ILE A 583 21.19 -62.67 7.52
N LYS A 584 20.01 -63.28 7.64
CA LYS A 584 19.42 -63.64 8.93
C LYS A 584 19.36 -65.15 9.10
N ARG A 585 19.70 -65.62 10.31
CA ARG A 585 19.58 -67.02 10.70
C ARG A 585 19.37 -67.13 12.21
N LYS A 586 18.37 -67.92 12.61
CA LYS A 586 18.01 -68.14 14.04
C LYS A 586 17.69 -66.81 14.74
N GLY A 587 16.97 -65.92 14.06
CA GLY A 587 16.54 -64.64 14.61
C GLY A 587 17.60 -63.53 14.61
N LYS A 588 18.88 -63.82 14.32
CA LYS A 588 19.97 -62.84 14.33
C LYS A 588 20.53 -62.58 12.95
N TRP A 589 21.00 -61.36 12.72
CA TRP A 589 21.60 -60.87 11.50
C TRP A 589 23.14 -60.94 11.54
N GLY A 590 23.73 -61.26 10.41
CA GLY A 590 25.16 -61.20 10.12
C GLY A 590 25.39 -60.83 8.65
N TYR A 591 26.61 -61.00 8.15
CA TYR A 591 26.93 -60.70 6.74
C TYR A 591 27.73 -61.85 6.11
N CYS A 592 27.42 -62.17 4.86
CA CYS A 592 28.17 -63.12 4.04
C CYS A 592 28.73 -62.45 2.79
N ASP A 593 29.72 -63.07 2.16
CA ASP A 593 30.09 -62.74 0.79
C ASP A 593 29.11 -63.35 -0.21
N PHE A 594 29.32 -63.04 -1.49
CA PHE A 594 28.51 -63.56 -2.59
C PHE A 594 28.66 -65.06 -2.87
N ASP A 595 29.70 -65.72 -2.34
CA ASP A 595 29.81 -67.18 -2.30
C ASP A 595 28.96 -67.77 -1.15
N THR A 596 28.19 -66.95 -0.43
CA THR A 596 27.43 -67.28 0.79
C THR A 596 28.29 -67.66 1.99
N LYS A 597 29.60 -67.35 1.98
CA LYS A 597 30.49 -67.59 3.13
C LYS A 597 30.32 -66.48 4.14
N LEU A 598 29.99 -66.86 5.38
CA LEU A 598 29.83 -65.92 6.50
C LEU A 598 31.14 -65.14 6.74
N LYS A 599 31.05 -63.81 6.77
CA LYS A 599 32.15 -62.88 7.07
C LYS A 599 31.99 -62.22 8.43
N ILE A 600 30.76 -61.84 8.76
CA ILE A 600 30.42 -61.23 10.05
C ILE A 600 29.37 -62.12 10.74
N PRO A 601 29.61 -62.58 11.97
CA PRO A 601 28.72 -63.51 12.68
C PRO A 601 27.31 -62.98 12.92
N TYR A 602 26.36 -63.89 13.17
CA TYR A 602 24.95 -63.60 13.47
C TYR A 602 24.74 -63.06 14.90
N ASN A 603 25.19 -61.83 15.15
CA ASN A 603 25.19 -61.24 16.49
C ASN A 603 24.16 -60.11 16.68
N PHE A 604 23.50 -59.66 15.61
CA PHE A 604 22.72 -58.43 15.61
C PHE A 604 21.21 -58.70 15.54
N ASP A 605 20.42 -57.84 16.17
CA ASP A 605 18.95 -57.83 16.08
C ASP A 605 18.47 -57.17 14.79
N ALA A 606 19.20 -56.17 14.29
CA ALA A 606 18.99 -55.58 12.97
C ALA A 606 20.31 -55.05 12.40
N VAL A 607 20.40 -54.95 11.07
CA VAL A 607 21.58 -54.44 10.37
C VAL A 607 21.16 -53.63 9.14
N ALA A 608 21.94 -52.61 8.79
CA ALA A 608 21.82 -51.86 7.54
C ALA A 608 22.86 -52.33 6.51
N ALA A 609 22.66 -52.02 5.23
CA ALA A 609 23.71 -52.22 4.23
C ALA A 609 24.95 -51.38 4.58
N PHE A 610 26.14 -51.88 4.24
CA PHE A 610 27.34 -51.05 4.32
C PHE A 610 27.20 -49.81 3.43
N TYR A 611 27.69 -48.68 3.89
CA TYR A 611 27.82 -47.45 3.12
C TYR A 611 29.19 -46.87 3.43
N LYS A 612 30.05 -46.76 2.40
CA LYS A 612 31.45 -46.29 2.52
C LYS A 612 32.26 -47.05 3.58
N GLY A 613 32.06 -48.36 3.67
CA GLY A 613 32.85 -49.22 4.56
C GLY A 613 32.35 -49.34 5.99
N VAL A 614 31.21 -48.73 6.33
CA VAL A 614 30.60 -48.85 7.66
C VAL A 614 29.12 -49.25 7.57
N ALA A 615 28.63 -49.95 8.59
CA ALA A 615 27.22 -50.34 8.69
C ALA A 615 26.66 -50.00 10.07
N ILE A 616 25.39 -49.57 10.08
CA ILE A 616 24.60 -49.38 11.30
C ILE A 616 24.07 -50.75 11.72
N VAL A 617 24.26 -51.09 13.00
CA VAL A 617 23.81 -52.36 13.58
C VAL A 617 23.07 -52.13 14.89
N LYS A 618 22.07 -52.96 15.15
CA LYS A 618 21.25 -52.92 16.37
C LYS A 618 21.44 -54.20 17.17
N SER A 619 21.65 -54.05 18.47
CA SER A 619 21.61 -55.14 19.45
C SER A 619 21.06 -54.59 20.77
N GLU A 620 20.25 -55.38 21.48
CA GLU A 620 19.71 -54.98 22.80
C GLU A 620 18.97 -53.63 22.76
N GLU A 621 18.15 -53.42 21.74
CA GLU A 621 17.39 -52.18 21.51
C GLU A 621 18.22 -50.91 21.21
N LYS A 622 19.55 -50.99 21.13
CA LYS A 622 20.43 -49.85 20.84
C LYS A 622 21.21 -50.05 19.55
N TYR A 623 21.59 -48.94 18.93
CA TYR A 623 22.31 -48.86 17.66
C TYR A 623 23.77 -48.48 17.88
N GLY A 624 24.64 -49.10 17.09
CA GLY A 624 26.09 -48.87 17.01
C GLY A 624 26.57 -48.93 15.56
N LEU A 625 27.89 -48.88 15.36
CA LEU A 625 28.50 -48.82 14.03
C LEU A 625 29.67 -49.78 13.93
N ILE A 626 29.73 -50.55 12.85
CA ILE A 626 30.82 -51.51 12.57
C ILE A 626 31.49 -51.23 11.22
N ASP A 627 32.73 -51.69 11.07
CA ASP A 627 33.44 -51.75 9.80
C ASP A 627 33.13 -53.05 9.02
N GLU A 628 33.63 -53.16 7.78
CA GLU A 628 33.46 -54.34 6.91
C GLU A 628 34.07 -55.65 7.47
N LYS A 629 34.90 -55.56 8.52
CA LYS A 629 35.44 -56.72 9.24
C LYS A 629 34.57 -57.12 10.43
N GLY A 630 33.52 -56.36 10.72
CA GLY A 630 32.65 -56.54 11.88
C GLY A 630 33.19 -55.94 13.18
N SER A 631 34.23 -55.10 13.10
CA SER A 631 34.83 -54.42 14.26
C SER A 631 34.02 -53.16 14.58
N TYR A 632 33.70 -52.91 15.85
CA TYR A 632 32.99 -51.70 16.25
C TYR A 632 33.85 -50.45 16.05
N LEU A 633 33.30 -49.46 15.33
CA LEU A 633 33.78 -48.07 15.43
C LEU A 633 33.27 -47.47 16.75
N PHE A 634 32.03 -47.80 17.12
CA PHE A 634 31.49 -47.60 18.46
C PHE A 634 30.37 -48.60 18.75
N GLU A 635 30.27 -49.01 20.00
CA GLU A 635 29.29 -49.99 20.48
C GLU A 635 27.86 -49.42 20.54
N GLN A 636 26.88 -50.32 20.68
CA GLN A 636 25.46 -49.97 20.72
C GLN A 636 25.12 -49.12 21.95
N LYS A 637 24.71 -47.87 21.72
CA LYS A 637 24.25 -46.98 22.80
C LYS A 637 23.16 -46.01 22.38
N TYR A 638 23.01 -45.74 21.08
CA TYR A 638 22.03 -44.78 20.57
C TYR A 638 20.67 -45.44 20.34
N GLU A 639 19.60 -44.66 20.47
CA GLU A 639 18.21 -45.09 20.22
C GLU A 639 17.88 -45.09 18.74
N SER A 640 18.53 -44.22 17.96
CA SER A 640 18.49 -44.19 16.50
C SER A 640 19.79 -43.62 15.94
N ILE A 641 20.13 -44.00 14.71
CA ILE A 641 21.27 -43.49 13.94
C ILE A 641 20.82 -43.36 12.49
N GLU A 642 21.05 -42.18 11.89
CA GLU A 642 20.72 -41.87 10.50
C GLU A 642 21.86 -41.12 9.82
N TRP A 643 22.04 -41.35 8.52
CA TRP A 643 23.03 -40.64 7.71
C TRP A 643 22.49 -39.26 7.30
N ILE A 644 23.24 -38.19 7.61
CA ILE A 644 22.86 -36.83 7.21
C ILE A 644 23.82 -36.18 6.21
N LYS A 645 25.10 -36.51 6.27
CA LYS A 645 26.13 -36.12 5.30
C LYS A 645 27.17 -37.24 5.23
N LYS A 646 28.13 -37.13 4.31
CA LYS A 646 29.11 -38.18 3.97
C LYS A 646 29.77 -38.84 5.20
N ASP A 647 30.14 -38.06 6.21
CA ASP A 647 30.92 -38.53 7.37
C ASP A 647 30.22 -38.22 8.71
N TYR A 648 28.92 -37.91 8.67
CA TYR A 648 28.17 -37.42 9.82
C TYR A 648 26.85 -38.18 9.99
N LEU A 649 26.54 -38.48 11.24
CA LEU A 649 25.38 -39.24 11.66
C LEU A 649 24.53 -38.38 12.59
N LEU A 650 23.23 -38.32 12.31
CA LEU A 650 22.22 -37.88 13.26
C LEU A 650 21.97 -39.04 14.23
N VAL A 651 22.07 -38.77 15.52
CA VAL A 651 21.90 -39.79 16.55
C VAL A 651 20.95 -39.32 17.63
N GLN A 652 20.21 -40.27 18.21
CA GLN A 652 19.32 -40.01 19.34
C GLN A 652 19.78 -40.74 20.59
N LEU A 653 19.76 -40.06 21.72
CA LEU A 653 20.00 -40.62 23.05
C LEU A 653 19.12 -39.91 24.06
N ASP A 654 18.44 -40.66 24.92
CA ASP A 654 17.53 -40.12 25.93
C ASP A 654 16.50 -39.16 25.32
N ARG A 655 15.92 -39.55 24.16
CA ARG A 655 14.98 -38.78 23.33
C ARG A 655 15.53 -37.50 22.69
N ASN A 656 16.81 -37.16 22.89
CA ASN A 656 17.43 -35.98 22.29
C ASN A 656 18.33 -36.34 21.11
N TYR A 657 18.26 -35.52 20.06
CA TYR A 657 19.04 -35.61 18.85
C TYR A 657 20.29 -34.75 18.91
N GLY A 658 21.36 -35.24 18.30
CA GLY A 658 22.61 -34.54 18.06
C GLY A 658 23.34 -35.12 16.86
N ILE A 659 24.50 -34.56 16.54
CA ILE A 659 25.29 -34.97 15.38
C ILE A 659 26.65 -35.47 15.85
N ILE A 660 27.04 -36.64 15.36
CA ILE A 660 28.37 -37.21 15.58
C ILE A 660 29.07 -37.48 14.25
N ASN A 661 30.39 -37.62 14.28
CA ASN A 661 31.13 -38.19 13.16
C ASN A 661 31.32 -39.71 13.31
N LEU A 662 31.97 -40.35 12.33
CA LEU A 662 32.24 -41.79 12.35
C LEU A 662 33.17 -42.26 13.49
N LYS A 663 33.92 -41.34 14.12
CA LYS A 663 34.72 -41.62 15.31
C LYS A 663 33.93 -41.48 16.62
N ASN A 664 32.62 -41.25 16.53
CA ASN A 664 31.73 -40.99 17.66
C ASN A 664 32.12 -39.73 18.46
N GLU A 665 32.76 -38.76 17.80
CA GLU A 665 32.99 -37.41 18.36
C GLU A 665 31.71 -36.57 18.18
N ILE A 666 31.29 -35.88 19.23
CA ILE A 666 30.11 -35.01 19.20
C ILE A 666 30.44 -33.74 18.42
N ILE A 667 29.75 -33.54 17.30
CA ILE A 667 29.85 -32.37 16.42
C ILE A 667 28.78 -31.35 16.78
N LEU A 668 27.59 -31.85 17.11
CA LEU A 668 26.49 -31.07 17.66
C LEU A 668 25.92 -31.82 18.88
N PRO A 669 25.76 -31.16 20.05
CA PRO A 669 25.30 -31.81 21.27
C PRO A 669 23.93 -32.45 21.12
N LEU A 670 23.68 -33.51 21.91
CA LEU A 670 22.43 -34.27 21.93
C LEU A 670 21.43 -33.64 22.91
N ASN A 671 20.95 -32.44 22.59
CA ASN A 671 20.02 -31.70 23.44
C ASN A 671 18.83 -31.12 22.66
N TYR A 672 18.62 -31.58 21.42
CA TYR A 672 17.55 -31.09 20.55
C TYR A 672 16.43 -32.13 20.44
N THR A 673 15.17 -31.69 20.43
CA THR A 673 14.03 -32.58 20.22
C THR A 673 13.91 -33.00 18.75
N LYS A 674 14.47 -32.21 17.82
CA LYS A 674 14.51 -32.48 16.38
C LYS A 674 15.63 -31.66 15.73
N ILE A 675 16.19 -32.15 14.63
CA ILE A 675 17.15 -31.43 13.78
C ILE A 675 16.74 -31.61 12.32
N GLU A 676 16.61 -30.51 11.57
CA GLU A 676 16.26 -30.54 10.14
C GLU A 676 17.17 -29.62 9.32
N PHE A 677 17.23 -29.87 8.00
CA PHE A 677 17.91 -28.98 7.06
C PHE A 677 16.91 -27.98 6.48
N THR A 678 17.34 -26.74 6.25
CA THR A 678 16.57 -25.83 5.41
C THR A 678 16.50 -26.34 3.97
N SER A 679 15.48 -25.95 3.21
CA SER A 679 15.25 -26.42 1.84
C SER A 679 16.38 -26.10 0.86
N ASP A 680 17.18 -25.07 1.13
CA ASP A 680 18.39 -24.71 0.38
C ASP A 680 19.67 -25.34 0.92
N GLU A 681 19.57 -26.16 1.97
CA GLU A 681 20.67 -26.82 2.68
C GLU A 681 21.80 -25.86 3.12
N THR A 682 21.47 -24.63 3.52
CA THR A 682 22.46 -23.66 4.04
C THR A 682 22.49 -23.60 5.57
N MET A 683 21.39 -23.97 6.23
CA MET A 683 21.22 -23.92 7.69
C MET A 683 20.68 -25.25 8.23
N LEU A 684 20.99 -25.53 9.50
CA LEU A 684 20.25 -26.50 10.31
C LEU A 684 19.22 -25.79 11.17
N MET A 685 18.01 -26.33 11.20
CA MET A 685 16.94 -25.99 12.14
C MET A 685 17.08 -26.88 13.37
N LEU A 686 17.26 -26.25 14.53
CA LEU A 686 17.53 -26.91 15.80
C LEU A 686 16.35 -26.68 16.75
N TYR A 687 15.60 -27.74 17.02
CA TYR A 687 14.39 -27.67 17.83
C TYR A 687 14.67 -27.99 19.29
N LEU A 688 14.11 -27.19 20.18
CA LEU A 688 13.91 -27.46 21.60
C LEU A 688 12.40 -27.65 21.82
N GLU A 689 11.97 -27.91 23.06
CA GLU A 689 10.55 -28.17 23.36
C GLU A 689 9.63 -27.02 22.87
N ASP A 690 9.97 -25.77 23.22
CA ASP A 690 9.13 -24.60 22.96
C ASP A 690 9.71 -23.59 21.96
N GLU A 691 10.88 -23.88 21.38
CA GLU A 691 11.56 -22.94 20.47
C GLU A 691 12.37 -23.69 19.41
N PHE A 692 12.75 -23.00 18.35
CA PHE A 692 13.77 -23.49 17.45
C PHE A 692 14.62 -22.34 16.90
N SER A 693 15.86 -22.66 16.59
CA SER A 693 16.84 -21.70 16.08
C SER A 693 17.59 -22.27 14.89
N TYR A 694 18.38 -21.43 14.23
CA TYR A 694 19.21 -21.85 13.10
C TYR A 694 20.68 -21.85 13.46
N LYS A 695 21.42 -22.74 12.80
CA LYS A 695 22.88 -22.71 12.80
C LYS A 695 23.41 -23.00 11.40
N LYS A 696 24.41 -22.23 10.97
CA LYS A 696 25.00 -22.37 9.63
C LYS A 696 25.67 -23.72 9.49
N ILE A 697 25.42 -24.40 8.37
CA ILE A 697 25.99 -25.72 8.10
C ILE A 697 27.52 -25.65 8.04
N GLU A 698 28.09 -24.58 7.49
CA GLU A 698 29.55 -24.36 7.43
C GLU A 698 30.21 -24.19 8.81
N GLU A 699 29.46 -23.79 9.84
CA GLU A 699 29.96 -23.68 11.21
C GLU A 699 29.95 -25.03 11.95
N ILE A 700 29.14 -25.99 11.48
CA ILE A 700 28.97 -27.31 12.11
C ILE A 700 29.88 -28.34 11.45
N PHE A 701 29.79 -28.43 10.13
CA PHE A 701 30.55 -29.40 9.35
C PHE A 701 31.83 -28.74 8.86
N LYS A 702 32.96 -29.09 9.49
CA LYS A 702 34.28 -28.67 8.99
C LYS A 702 34.48 -29.24 7.59
N LYS A 703 34.81 -28.38 6.63
CA LYS A 703 35.16 -28.79 5.25
C LYS A 703 36.37 -29.71 5.20
#